data_AF-A0A1X0RR86-F1
#
_entry.id   AF-A0A1X0RR86-F1
#
_cell.length_a   1.000
_cell.length_b   1.000
_cell.length_c   1.000
_cell.angle_alpha   90.00
_cell.angle_beta   90.00
_cell.angle_gamma   90.00
#
_symmetry.space_group_name_H-M   'P 1'
#
loop_
_entity.id
_entity.type
_entity.pdbx_description
1 polymer ?
#
loop_
_entity_poly.entity_id
_entity_poly.type
_entity_poly.pdbx_seq_one_letter_code
_entity_poly.pdbx_strand_id
1 'polypeptide(L)'
;MTDDVENISPLEPWMFQDTNVVKLFIKFQQAVINKTTNQLLFIESSVHELLSLSNILLLCTSQHSPLCMNMFSEDILVELNKEMLAECMDFKQDMCDDTCMKLTRFMNNMNSKLQSKDDVEIDLLALGRSLCLLQGSLLRGITVAMCKFLLIAIKNKKCISELLYLFLSSTSSSTSADTIVNSQQSFYQQDYNEKDNQKVKDDIIPVTMPDPFELHKPDSTEKFITYLPHSGFHNQRISLENAFLLASYLNRTLLLPPVYLASPAFPWLRFDKMYERILLQTKNGIEYCGQLREGEPLPSECLNYAHWTSVPWTFFYDFEGISKKIRVIFRNDMSLEWIRDELSSDIYFIKDNSPFDYRIYDLPESQTPLQRFVHRLELDALEAIQAKVIHFGSLFGSYRVLAQSEEHKDLLTWVRRNMVFQNPVLLQTASRIINQLGGVKQFVGIHLRVGDGLFKVRASINVDDIYHQLVNEYTDLTVDEVAQYDTRHDDDRKEDTNYEVKQLRDTPVLESVQQPIQVTHPPDTILQARLGTSTKHHLKCQSSDGRNNQFAKTTIYIATDCPNPREHPLLQKIFKTFPCVFVLSDFKSDLKELTKIKVVEDNVHLESYLIPMIDAIIAAQGFDFYGTNSSTFSTYIERQLHPMYTDEPIKLFDAPSL
;
A
#
# COMPACT_ATOMS: atom_id res chain seq x y z
N MET A 1 7.58 18.38 -33.26
CA MET A 1 7.12 19.22 -32.13
C MET A 1 7.30 20.66 -32.55
N THR A 2 6.32 21.13 -33.30
CA THR A 2 6.12 22.51 -33.75
C THR A 2 4.68 22.75 -33.38
N ASP A 3 4.48 23.45 -32.27
CA ASP A 3 3.27 24.18 -31.87
C ASP A 3 3.48 24.54 -30.39
N ASP A 4 4.01 25.73 -30.18
CA ASP A 4 3.87 26.61 -28.99
C ASP A 4 4.94 27.72 -29.06
N VAL A 5 4.95 28.45 -30.18
CA VAL A 5 5.68 29.72 -30.31
C VAL A 5 4.64 30.75 -30.72
N GLU A 6 3.85 31.24 -29.76
CA GLU A 6 3.18 32.56 -29.86
C GLU A 6 2.44 32.89 -28.55
N ASN A 7 3.21 33.13 -27.47
CA ASN A 7 2.96 34.16 -26.44
C ASN A 7 3.93 33.93 -25.26
N ILE A 8 5.17 34.39 -25.42
CA ILE A 8 6.10 34.53 -24.30
C ILE A 8 6.21 36.04 -24.06
N SER A 9 5.76 36.50 -22.89
CA SER A 9 6.02 37.86 -22.39
C SER A 9 7.50 38.19 -22.55
N PRO A 10 7.89 39.42 -22.92
CA PRO A 10 9.30 39.75 -23.11
C PRO A 10 10.08 39.48 -21.82
N LEU A 11 11.02 38.53 -21.86
CA LEU A 11 11.90 38.20 -20.75
C LEU A 11 12.69 39.45 -20.35
N GLU A 12 12.65 39.82 -19.06
CA GLU A 12 13.40 40.96 -18.56
C GLU A 12 14.92 40.75 -18.78
N PRO A 13 15.65 41.77 -19.24
CA PRO A 13 17.08 41.64 -19.49
C PRO A 13 17.85 41.57 -18.18
N TRP A 14 18.57 40.46 -17.94
CA TRP A 14 19.59 40.41 -16.90
C TRP A 14 20.89 41.01 -17.42
N MET A 15 21.20 42.22 -16.98
CA MET A 15 22.43 42.93 -17.32
C MET A 15 23.50 42.64 -16.27
N PHE A 16 24.64 42.11 -16.70
CA PHE A 16 25.83 41.89 -15.89
C PHE A 16 27.04 42.50 -16.60
N GLN A 17 27.69 43.48 -15.99
CA GLN A 17 28.84 44.22 -16.57
C GLN A 17 28.58 44.63 -18.03
N ASP A 18 27.47 45.33 -18.27
CA ASP A 18 26.98 45.76 -19.60
C ASP A 18 26.66 44.64 -20.61
N THR A 19 26.68 43.38 -20.17
CA THR A 19 26.34 42.21 -20.98
C THR A 19 24.98 41.67 -20.60
N ASN A 20 24.12 41.44 -21.60
CA ASN A 20 22.82 40.81 -21.40
C ASN A 20 22.97 39.28 -21.34
N VAL A 21 23.00 38.73 -20.13
CA VAL A 21 23.20 37.30 -19.87
C VAL A 21 22.04 36.46 -20.42
N VAL A 22 20.80 36.94 -20.31
CA VAL A 22 19.62 36.26 -20.87
C VAL A 22 19.74 36.09 -22.38
N LYS A 23 20.20 37.13 -23.08
CA LYS A 23 20.41 37.08 -24.53
C LYS A 23 21.50 36.09 -24.93
N LEU A 24 22.58 36.00 -24.16
CA LEU A 24 23.65 35.03 -24.38
C LEU A 24 23.18 33.60 -24.10
N PHE A 25 22.38 33.40 -23.06
CA PHE A 25 21.82 32.10 -22.72
C PHE A 25 20.85 31.59 -23.78
N ILE A 26 19.98 32.45 -24.31
CA ILE A 26 19.10 32.08 -25.43
C ILE A 26 19.92 31.66 -26.66
N LYS A 27 21.00 32.38 -26.98
CA LYS A 27 21.91 31.99 -28.08
C LYS A 27 22.59 30.65 -27.82
N PHE A 28 23.02 30.41 -26.58
CA PHE A 28 23.61 29.14 -26.18
C PHE A 28 22.61 27.98 -26.33
N GLN A 29 21.37 28.14 -25.87
CA GLN A 29 20.30 27.16 -26.04
C GLN A 29 20.04 26.86 -27.53
N GLN A 30 19.96 27.88 -28.37
CA GLN A 30 19.79 27.70 -29.82
C GLN A 30 20.96 26.93 -30.45
N ALA A 31 22.20 27.23 -30.05
CA ALA A 31 23.38 26.52 -30.53
C ALA A 31 23.36 25.05 -30.09
N VAL A 32 22.90 24.76 -28.87
CA VAL A 32 22.75 23.38 -28.36
C VAL A 32 21.66 22.63 -29.11
N ILE A 33 20.50 23.24 -29.35
CA ILE A 33 19.39 22.63 -30.11
C ILE A 33 19.82 22.26 -31.54
N ASN A 34 20.60 23.14 -32.19
CA ASN A 34 21.15 22.87 -33.53
C ASN A 34 22.20 21.75 -33.53
N LYS A 35 22.93 21.57 -32.42
CA LYS A 35 23.92 20.50 -32.26
C LYS A 35 23.23 19.15 -32.00
N THR A 36 22.18 19.12 -31.18
CA THR A 36 21.43 17.90 -30.84
C THR A 36 20.57 17.36 -31.99
N THR A 37 20.36 18.14 -33.05
CA THR A 37 19.68 17.67 -34.25
C THR A 37 20.53 16.67 -35.05
N ASN A 38 21.86 16.72 -34.92
CA ASN A 38 22.80 15.91 -35.73
C ASN A 38 23.79 15.08 -34.90
N GLN A 39 23.87 15.27 -33.57
CA GLN A 39 24.78 14.55 -32.68
C GLN A 39 24.13 14.21 -31.34
N LEU A 40 24.43 13.02 -30.82
CA LEU A 40 24.06 12.62 -29.47
C LEU A 40 24.98 13.29 -28.43
N LEU A 41 24.41 13.72 -27.30
CA LEU A 41 25.16 14.26 -26.16
C LEU A 41 25.46 13.15 -25.16
N PHE A 42 26.73 13.01 -24.79
CA PHE A 42 27.15 12.12 -23.71
C PHE A 42 27.14 12.88 -22.38
N ILE A 43 26.53 12.30 -21.34
CA ILE A 43 26.37 12.92 -20.02
C ILE A 43 27.69 13.44 -19.47
N GLU A 44 28.73 12.61 -19.53
CA GLU A 44 30.04 12.90 -18.93
C GLU A 44 30.74 14.13 -19.54
N SER A 45 30.40 14.49 -20.79
CA SER A 45 31.09 15.55 -21.53
C SER A 45 30.20 16.71 -21.95
N SER A 46 28.89 16.64 -21.72
CA SER A 46 27.91 17.59 -22.26
C SER A 46 26.94 18.14 -21.21
N VAL A 47 27.34 18.16 -19.93
CA VAL A 47 26.48 18.60 -18.81
C VAL A 47 25.93 20.01 -19.04
N HIS A 48 26.77 20.98 -19.44
CA HIS A 48 26.35 22.36 -19.68
C HIS A 48 25.28 22.45 -20.78
N GLU A 49 25.46 21.72 -21.87
CA GLU A 49 24.53 21.64 -22.98
C GLU A 49 23.20 21.01 -22.55
N LEU A 50 23.24 19.90 -21.81
CA LEU A 50 22.05 19.21 -21.32
C LEU A 50 21.23 20.10 -20.37
N LEU A 51 21.90 20.82 -19.46
CA LEU A 51 21.25 21.73 -18.52
C LEU A 51 20.63 22.94 -19.21
N SER A 52 21.27 23.44 -20.26
CA SER A 52 20.72 24.55 -21.04
C SER A 52 19.35 24.24 -21.65
N LEU A 53 19.11 22.99 -22.09
CA LEU A 53 17.82 22.54 -22.61
C LEU A 53 16.70 22.53 -21.55
N SER A 54 17.09 22.55 -20.27
CA SER A 54 16.23 22.65 -19.10
C SER A 54 16.19 24.04 -18.49
N ASN A 55 16.63 25.06 -19.24
CA ASN A 55 16.69 26.47 -18.80
C ASN A 55 17.61 26.72 -17.60
N ILE A 56 18.64 25.89 -17.43
CA ILE A 56 19.62 26.02 -16.34
C ILE A 56 20.97 26.40 -16.93
N LEU A 57 21.54 27.51 -16.45
CA LEU A 57 22.93 27.89 -16.70
C LEU A 57 23.80 27.39 -15.54
N LEU A 58 24.62 26.38 -15.79
CA LEU A 58 25.56 25.88 -14.80
C LEU A 58 26.84 26.72 -14.81
N LEU A 59 27.19 27.25 -13.64
CA LEU A 59 28.44 27.97 -13.41
C LEU A 59 29.40 27.05 -12.65
N CYS A 60 30.48 26.64 -13.31
CA CYS A 60 31.52 25.81 -12.72
C CYS A 60 32.89 26.34 -13.13
N THR A 61 33.59 26.98 -12.18
CA THR A 61 34.90 27.59 -12.40
C THR A 61 35.85 26.64 -13.12
N SER A 62 36.43 27.08 -14.24
CA SER A 62 37.39 26.32 -15.05
C SER A 62 36.90 24.98 -15.61
N GLN A 63 35.59 24.70 -15.58
CA GLN A 63 35.01 23.44 -16.08
C GLN A 63 33.90 23.64 -17.12
N HIS A 64 33.72 24.86 -17.62
CA HIS A 64 32.72 25.15 -18.65
C HIS A 64 33.04 24.46 -19.98
N SER A 65 32.00 24.08 -20.73
CA SER A 65 32.21 23.49 -22.06
C SER A 65 32.78 24.53 -23.05
N PRO A 66 33.51 24.10 -24.09
CA PRO A 66 34.02 25.02 -25.11
C PRO A 66 32.92 25.85 -25.79
N LEU A 67 31.72 25.28 -25.93
CA LEU A 67 30.57 26.00 -26.49
C LEU A 67 30.06 27.08 -25.54
N CYS A 68 29.97 26.77 -24.24
CA CYS A 68 29.60 27.75 -23.21
C CYS A 68 30.62 28.90 -23.15
N MET A 69 31.92 28.57 -23.12
CA MET A 69 32.99 29.58 -23.11
C MET A 69 32.99 30.45 -24.37
N ASN A 70 32.74 29.88 -25.55
CA ASN A 70 32.63 30.69 -26.78
C ASN A 70 31.43 31.65 -26.78
N MET A 71 30.33 31.30 -26.09
CA MET A 71 29.11 32.14 -26.06
C MET A 71 29.20 33.23 -25.00
N PHE A 72 29.68 32.90 -23.81
CA PHE A 72 29.70 33.81 -22.66
C PHE A 72 31.05 34.49 -22.45
N SER A 73 32.15 34.00 -23.03
CA SER A 73 33.53 34.29 -22.65
C SER A 73 33.89 33.77 -21.25
N GLU A 74 35.15 33.36 -21.07
CA GLU A 74 35.64 32.85 -19.79
C GLU A 74 35.58 33.93 -18.70
N ASP A 75 35.94 35.17 -19.03
CA ASP A 75 35.96 36.29 -18.09
C ASP A 75 34.58 36.57 -17.47
N ILE A 76 33.52 36.61 -18.29
CA ILE A 76 32.15 36.82 -17.80
C ILE A 76 31.69 35.64 -16.95
N LEU A 77 31.98 34.39 -17.37
CA LEU A 77 31.59 33.21 -16.59
C LEU A 77 32.27 33.17 -15.23
N VAL A 78 33.54 33.56 -15.15
CA VAL A 78 34.32 33.62 -13.91
C VAL A 78 33.78 34.70 -12.98
N GLU A 79 33.58 35.92 -13.47
CA GLU A 79 33.08 37.03 -12.64
C GLU A 79 31.62 36.83 -12.23
N LEU A 80 30.77 36.31 -13.12
CA LEU A 80 29.37 35.97 -12.81
C LEU A 80 29.32 34.90 -11.71
N ASN A 81 30.14 33.86 -11.81
CA ASN A 81 30.22 32.83 -10.77
C ASN A 81 30.72 33.40 -9.44
N LYS A 82 31.74 34.26 -9.47
CA LYS A 82 32.30 34.89 -8.28
C LYS A 82 31.29 35.79 -7.56
N GLU A 83 30.52 36.58 -8.31
CA GLU A 83 29.47 37.45 -7.75
C GLU A 83 28.32 36.63 -7.16
N MET A 84 27.84 35.61 -7.88
CA MET A 84 26.78 34.73 -7.37
C MET A 84 27.21 33.92 -6.15
N LEU A 85 28.46 33.46 -6.10
CA LEU A 85 28.99 32.77 -4.92
C LEU A 85 29.16 33.73 -3.73
N ALA A 86 29.51 35.00 -3.97
CA ALA A 86 29.57 36.04 -2.94
C ALA A 86 28.20 36.33 -2.31
N GLU A 87 27.12 36.24 -3.08
CA GLU A 87 25.75 36.43 -2.59
C GLU A 87 25.19 35.19 -1.88
N CYS A 88 25.59 33.99 -2.30
CA CYS A 88 24.96 32.74 -1.84
C CYS A 88 25.77 31.93 -0.81
N MET A 89 27.08 32.15 -0.66
CA MET A 89 27.92 31.33 0.23
C MET A 89 28.58 32.14 1.35
N ASP A 90 28.54 31.61 2.57
CA ASP A 90 29.32 32.11 3.70
C ASP A 90 30.74 31.52 3.66
N PHE A 91 31.68 32.24 3.07
CA PHE A 91 33.09 31.86 2.99
C PHE A 91 33.82 31.77 4.35
N LYS A 92 33.14 32.05 5.47
CA LYS A 92 33.66 31.81 6.82
C LYS A 92 33.51 30.37 7.26
N GLN A 93 32.69 29.57 6.57
CA GLN A 93 32.56 28.14 6.84
C GLN A 93 33.61 27.36 6.05
N ASP A 94 34.57 26.81 6.77
CA ASP A 94 35.63 25.98 6.23
C ASP A 94 35.46 24.52 6.70
N MET A 95 35.90 23.56 5.88
CA MET A 95 36.01 22.17 6.29
C MET A 95 37.42 21.89 6.77
N CYS A 96 37.55 21.31 7.96
CA CYS A 96 38.84 20.92 8.51
C CYS A 96 39.63 20.04 7.50
N ASP A 97 40.91 20.36 7.29
CA ASP A 97 41.82 19.63 6.38
C ASP A 97 41.81 18.11 6.61
N ASP A 98 41.70 17.65 7.86
CA ASP A 98 41.58 16.22 8.20
C ASP A 98 40.34 15.57 7.57
N THR A 99 39.23 16.30 7.52
CA THR A 99 37.97 15.82 6.93
C THR A 99 38.07 15.78 5.40
N CYS A 100 38.67 16.80 4.79
CA CYS A 100 38.95 16.84 3.36
C CYS A 100 39.90 15.72 2.93
N MET A 101 40.95 15.43 3.73
CA MET A 101 41.87 14.33 3.49
C MET A 101 41.20 12.96 3.61
N LYS A 102 40.33 12.75 4.60
CA LYS A 102 39.55 11.50 4.75
C LYS A 102 38.59 11.28 3.58
N LEU A 103 37.85 12.32 3.20
CA LEU A 103 36.96 12.29 2.03
C LEU A 103 37.74 11.95 0.75
N THR A 104 38.87 12.61 0.52
CA THR A 104 39.74 12.36 -0.64
C THR A 104 40.27 10.92 -0.64
N ARG A 105 40.64 10.41 0.53
CA ARG A 105 41.10 9.02 0.68
C ARG A 105 40.01 8.02 0.35
N PHE A 106 38.78 8.23 0.83
CA PHE A 106 37.64 7.37 0.52
C PHE A 106 37.31 7.37 -0.97
N MET A 107 37.30 8.54 -1.60
CA MET A 107 37.07 8.68 -3.04
C MET A 107 38.16 8.00 -3.88
N ASN A 108 39.43 8.18 -3.49
CA ASN A 108 40.55 7.54 -4.17
C ASN A 108 40.52 6.01 -4.00
N ASN A 109 40.22 5.50 -2.79
CA ASN A 109 40.10 4.07 -2.53
C ASN A 109 38.96 3.43 -3.33
N MET A 110 37.84 4.13 -3.48
CA MET A 110 36.74 3.69 -4.35
C MET A 110 37.20 3.65 -5.82
N ASN A 111 37.81 4.72 -6.31
CA ASN A 111 38.22 4.85 -7.71
C ASN A 111 39.31 3.82 -8.10
N SER A 112 40.21 3.52 -7.17
CA SER A 112 41.22 2.47 -7.32
C SER A 112 40.73 1.05 -6.99
N LYS A 113 39.43 0.87 -6.71
CA LYS A 113 38.77 -0.40 -6.34
C LYS A 113 39.34 -1.10 -5.10
N LEU A 114 39.95 -0.34 -4.18
CA LEU A 114 40.46 -0.84 -2.90
C LEU A 114 39.34 -0.99 -1.86
N GLN A 115 38.26 -0.21 -1.97
CA GLN A 115 37.04 -0.35 -1.15
C GLN A 115 35.82 -0.46 -2.08
N SER A 116 34.81 -1.21 -1.66
CA SER A 116 33.55 -1.26 -2.41
C SER A 116 32.78 0.04 -2.23
N LYS A 117 31.83 0.30 -3.14
CA LYS A 117 31.00 1.50 -3.09
C LYS A 117 30.17 1.58 -1.80
N ASP A 118 29.67 0.44 -1.33
CA ASP A 118 28.87 0.32 -0.12
C ASP A 118 29.73 0.56 1.14
N ASP A 119 30.99 0.11 1.14
CA ASP A 119 31.93 0.38 2.24
C ASP A 119 32.25 1.87 2.36
N VAL A 120 32.46 2.53 1.21
CA VAL A 120 32.72 3.98 1.18
C VAL A 120 31.48 4.78 1.57
N GLU A 121 30.27 4.33 1.23
CA GLU A 121 29.02 4.93 1.71
C GLU A 121 28.93 4.90 3.25
N ILE A 122 29.21 3.76 3.86
CA ILE A 122 29.22 3.62 5.33
C ILE A 122 30.27 4.53 5.96
N ASP A 123 31.48 4.57 5.39
CA ASP A 123 32.58 5.41 5.88
C ASP A 123 32.24 6.92 5.81
N LEU A 124 31.57 7.35 4.74
CA LEU A 124 31.13 8.74 4.57
C LEU A 124 30.01 9.12 5.55
N LEU A 125 29.05 8.23 5.77
CA LEU A 125 27.98 8.43 6.75
C LEU A 125 28.53 8.47 8.18
N ALA A 126 29.52 7.64 8.49
CA ALA A 126 30.22 7.65 9.77
C ALA A 126 31.01 8.95 9.99
N LEU A 127 31.72 9.42 8.95
CA LEU A 127 32.44 10.70 8.99
C LEU A 127 31.46 11.87 9.23
N GLY A 128 30.32 11.86 8.53
CA GLY A 128 29.27 12.88 8.65
C GLY A 128 28.66 13.03 10.04
N ARG A 129 28.65 11.96 10.86
CA ARG A 129 28.16 12.01 12.26
C ARG A 129 29.03 12.83 13.20
N SER A 130 30.32 12.95 12.89
CA SER A 130 31.31 13.65 13.73
C SER A 130 31.45 15.14 13.40
N LEU A 131 30.71 15.63 12.41
CA LEU A 131 30.84 16.96 11.86
C LEU A 131 29.61 17.81 12.19
N CYS A 132 29.75 19.13 12.06
CA CYS A 132 28.62 20.02 12.28
C CYS A 132 27.51 19.78 11.25
N LEU A 133 26.29 20.22 11.58
CA LEU A 133 25.08 19.95 10.80
C LEU A 133 25.23 20.23 9.30
N LEU A 134 25.92 21.30 8.93
CA LEU A 134 26.14 21.65 7.53
C LEU A 134 27.13 20.72 6.83
N GLN A 135 28.29 20.48 7.44
CA GLN A 135 29.34 19.60 6.90
C GLN A 135 28.85 18.15 6.79
N GLY A 136 28.10 17.67 7.78
CA GLY A 136 27.45 16.36 7.74
C GLY A 136 26.38 16.25 6.64
N SER A 137 25.68 17.35 6.33
CA SER A 137 24.69 17.39 5.24
C SER A 137 25.36 17.36 3.86
N LEU A 138 26.48 18.07 3.69
CA LEU A 138 27.30 18.00 2.48
C LEU A 138 27.77 16.55 2.20
N LEU A 139 28.29 15.86 3.23
CA LEU A 139 28.72 14.46 3.10
C LEU A 139 27.58 13.52 2.75
N ARG A 140 26.38 13.71 3.32
CA ARG A 140 25.17 12.97 2.95
C ARG A 140 24.78 13.20 1.48
N GLY A 141 24.85 14.45 1.01
CA GLY A 141 24.63 14.78 -0.40
C GLY A 141 25.60 14.06 -1.33
N ILE A 142 26.89 14.03 -0.97
CA ILE A 142 27.93 13.30 -1.70
C ILE A 142 27.64 11.80 -1.74
N THR A 143 27.28 11.18 -0.61
CA THR A 143 26.89 9.76 -0.52
C THR A 143 25.72 9.43 -1.45
N VAL A 144 24.67 10.25 -1.44
CA VAL A 144 23.50 10.06 -2.30
C VAL A 144 23.87 10.21 -3.78
N ALA A 145 24.70 11.19 -4.12
CA ALA A 145 25.19 11.40 -5.49
C ALA A 145 25.99 10.18 -5.97
N MET A 146 26.89 9.65 -5.14
CA MET A 146 27.65 8.44 -5.44
C MET A 146 26.72 7.27 -5.77
N CYS A 147 25.68 7.03 -4.97
CA CYS A 147 24.80 5.88 -5.13
C CYS A 147 23.90 5.97 -6.37
N LYS A 148 23.40 7.17 -6.71
CA LYS A 148 22.38 7.34 -7.78
C LYS A 148 22.94 7.65 -9.18
N PHE A 149 24.19 8.09 -9.33
CA PHE A 149 24.71 8.55 -10.64
C PHE A 149 24.90 7.46 -11.73
N LEU A 150 24.86 6.17 -11.39
CA LEU A 150 25.36 5.10 -12.27
C LEU A 150 24.31 4.18 -12.93
N LEU A 151 23.00 4.47 -12.83
CA LEU A 151 21.97 3.50 -13.26
C LEU A 151 20.84 4.03 -14.16
N ILE A 152 20.91 5.25 -14.71
CA ILE A 152 19.83 5.77 -15.55
C ILE A 152 20.37 6.32 -16.87
N ALA A 153 19.99 5.70 -17.99
CA ALA A 153 20.19 6.28 -19.32
C ALA A 153 19.19 7.43 -19.53
N ILE A 154 19.70 8.66 -19.67
CA ILE A 154 18.88 9.86 -19.90
C ILE A 154 18.34 9.86 -21.34
N LYS A 155 17.02 9.70 -21.48
CA LYS A 155 16.34 9.70 -22.80
C LYS A 155 15.55 10.98 -23.09
N ASN A 156 15.25 11.82 -22.10
CA ASN A 156 14.47 13.04 -22.27
C ASN A 156 14.70 14.09 -21.17
N LYS A 157 14.12 15.29 -21.36
CA LYS A 157 14.18 16.47 -20.49
C LYS A 157 13.74 16.20 -19.04
N LYS A 158 12.82 15.25 -18.82
CA LYS A 158 12.28 14.90 -17.49
C LYS A 158 13.32 14.22 -16.60
N CYS A 159 14.14 13.35 -17.17
CA CYS A 159 15.22 12.66 -16.45
C CYS A 159 16.34 13.60 -15.98
N ILE A 160 16.53 14.75 -16.66
CA ILE A 160 17.53 15.77 -16.28
C ILE A 160 17.05 16.54 -15.04
N SER A 161 15.78 16.96 -15.03
CA SER A 161 15.15 17.65 -13.90
C SER A 161 15.12 16.80 -12.62
N GLU A 162 14.84 15.50 -12.73
CA GLU A 162 14.87 14.56 -11.60
C GLU A 162 16.29 14.43 -11.00
N LEU A 163 17.33 14.49 -11.84
CA LEU A 163 18.73 14.33 -11.43
C LEU A 163 19.29 15.58 -10.74
N LEU A 164 18.95 16.79 -11.23
CA LEU A 164 19.28 18.05 -10.55
C LEU A 164 18.53 18.24 -9.24
N TYR A 165 17.25 17.85 -9.20
CA TYR A 165 16.45 17.97 -8.00
C TYR A 165 17.03 17.09 -6.87
N LEU A 166 17.43 15.85 -7.17
CA LEU A 166 18.09 14.97 -6.21
C LEU A 166 19.40 15.53 -5.62
N PHE A 167 20.15 16.30 -6.42
CA PHE A 167 21.41 16.92 -6.01
C PHE A 167 21.20 18.20 -5.19
N LEU A 168 20.22 19.03 -5.58
CA LEU A 168 19.94 20.31 -4.92
C LEU A 168 19.08 20.13 -3.66
N SER A 169 18.09 19.23 -3.67
CA SER A 169 17.20 19.00 -2.50
C SER A 169 17.94 18.40 -1.30
N SER A 170 19.08 17.75 -1.52
CA SER A 170 19.93 17.17 -0.48
C SER A 170 20.96 18.16 0.10
N THR A 171 21.16 19.32 -0.54
CA THR A 171 22.07 20.38 -0.10
C THR A 171 21.35 21.64 0.40
N SER A 172 20.08 21.85 0.02
CA SER A 172 19.31 23.06 0.35
C SER A 172 18.53 23.02 1.68
N SER A 173 18.76 22.05 2.57
CA SER A 173 18.12 22.03 3.90
C SER A 173 18.74 23.02 4.91
N SER A 174 19.74 23.81 4.51
CA SER A 174 20.30 24.84 5.38
C SER A 174 21.04 25.91 4.60
N THR A 175 20.33 26.97 4.18
CA THR A 175 20.75 28.40 4.19
C THR A 175 19.76 29.23 3.36
N SER A 176 18.61 29.55 3.94
CA SER A 176 17.77 30.74 3.63
C SER A 176 16.38 30.70 4.29
N ALA A 177 16.06 29.68 5.10
CA ALA A 177 14.80 29.62 5.85
C ALA A 177 14.69 30.69 6.96
N ASP A 178 15.80 31.18 7.53
CA ASP A 178 15.74 32.06 8.71
C ASP A 178 15.73 33.56 8.40
N THR A 179 16.02 33.98 7.16
CA THR A 179 16.05 35.42 6.80
C THR A 179 14.74 35.90 6.14
N ILE A 180 13.92 34.99 5.61
CA ILE A 180 12.60 35.31 5.03
C ILE A 180 11.50 35.35 6.12
N VAL A 181 11.69 34.62 7.23
CA VAL A 181 10.72 34.54 8.33
C VAL A 181 10.52 35.87 9.07
N ASN A 182 11.53 36.75 9.10
CA ASN A 182 11.43 38.04 9.80
C ASN A 182 10.82 39.18 8.98
N SER A 183 10.70 39.07 7.65
CA SER A 183 10.03 40.10 6.82
C SER A 183 8.54 39.83 6.58
N GLN A 184 8.05 38.61 6.81
CA GLN A 184 6.63 38.27 6.68
C GLN A 184 5.84 38.30 8.01
N GLN A 185 6.53 38.35 9.16
CA GLN A 185 5.89 38.43 10.48
C GLN A 185 5.35 39.83 10.85
N SER A 186 5.60 40.87 10.07
CA SER A 186 5.07 42.24 10.33
C SER A 186 3.82 42.61 9.52
N PHE A 187 3.29 41.70 8.70
CA PHE A 187 2.07 41.95 7.88
C PHE A 187 0.89 41.02 8.14
N TYR A 188 0.98 40.08 9.09
CA TYR A 188 -0.12 39.16 9.44
C TYR A 188 -0.44 39.20 10.94
N GLN A 189 -0.62 40.40 11.47
CA GLN A 189 -1.20 40.61 12.79
C GLN A 189 -2.36 41.60 12.70
N GLN A 190 -3.42 41.21 12.00
CA GLN A 190 -4.77 41.74 12.23
C GLN A 190 -5.82 40.76 11.69
N ASP A 191 -6.73 40.38 12.59
CA ASP A 191 -7.96 39.63 12.40
C ASP A 191 -7.88 38.12 12.08
N TYR A 192 -7.40 37.33 13.05
CA TYR A 192 -7.85 35.95 13.23
C TYR A 192 -8.74 35.85 14.48
N ASN A 193 -10.05 35.76 14.27
CA ASN A 193 -11.02 35.50 15.33
C ASN A 193 -10.87 34.05 15.84
N GLU A 194 -10.41 33.90 17.08
CA GLU A 194 -10.24 32.65 17.85
C GLU A 194 -11.52 31.81 18.05
N LYS A 195 -12.67 32.20 17.50
CA LYS A 195 -13.96 31.54 17.74
C LYS A 195 -14.33 30.46 16.70
N ASP A 196 -13.71 30.43 15.53
CA ASP A 196 -14.03 29.42 14.49
C ASP A 196 -13.24 28.11 14.62
N ASN A 197 -12.10 28.11 15.30
CA ASN A 197 -11.26 26.91 15.46
C ASN A 197 -11.78 25.90 16.50
N GLN A 198 -12.80 26.26 17.26
CA GLN A 198 -13.39 25.39 18.29
C GLN A 198 -14.53 24.53 17.75
N LYS A 199 -15.15 24.91 16.62
CA LYS A 199 -16.24 24.15 15.99
C LYS A 199 -15.80 23.02 15.06
N VAL A 200 -14.56 23.07 14.56
CA VAL A 200 -14.02 22.07 13.60
C VAL A 200 -13.35 20.89 14.30
N LYS A 201 -13.00 21.02 15.59
CA LYS A 201 -12.40 19.92 16.39
C LYS A 201 -13.41 18.83 16.81
N ASP A 202 -14.71 19.10 16.74
CA ASP A 202 -15.76 18.19 17.22
C ASP A 202 -16.17 17.08 16.22
N ASP A 203 -15.58 17.03 15.01
CA ASP A 203 -16.04 16.14 13.92
C ASP A 203 -14.99 15.11 13.43
N ILE A 204 -13.89 14.90 14.15
CA ILE A 204 -12.86 13.89 13.81
C ILE A 204 -12.90 12.73 14.81
N ILE A 205 -12.83 11.50 14.29
CA ILE A 205 -12.70 10.27 15.09
C ILE A 205 -11.22 9.85 15.03
N PRO A 206 -10.45 10.06 16.12
CA PRO A 206 -9.01 9.85 16.11
C PRO A 206 -8.66 8.36 16.17
N VAL A 207 -7.61 7.98 15.44
CA VAL A 207 -6.94 6.68 15.56
C VAL A 207 -5.53 6.93 16.08
N THR A 208 -5.21 6.38 17.25
CA THR A 208 -3.94 6.56 17.94
C THR A 208 -3.27 5.20 18.17
N MET A 209 -1.95 5.15 18.06
CA MET A 209 -1.20 3.93 18.37
C MET A 209 -1.15 3.68 19.89
N PRO A 210 -1.36 2.44 20.36
CA PRO A 210 -1.30 2.09 21.78
C PRO A 210 0.15 2.12 22.29
N ASP A 211 0.30 2.23 23.61
CA ASP A 211 1.61 2.06 24.25
C ASP A 211 2.10 0.61 24.05
N PRO A 212 3.38 0.38 23.66
CA PRO A 212 3.91 -0.96 23.43
C PRO A 212 3.60 -1.98 24.54
N PHE A 213 3.67 -1.55 25.81
CA PHE A 213 3.54 -2.41 26.98
C PHE A 213 2.20 -2.26 27.70
N GLU A 214 1.19 -1.70 27.02
CA GLU A 214 -0.15 -1.48 27.57
C GLU A 214 -0.82 -2.78 28.04
N LEU A 215 -0.73 -3.83 27.22
CA LEU A 215 -1.40 -5.11 27.48
C LEU A 215 -0.52 -6.10 28.27
N HIS A 216 0.79 -6.02 28.13
CA HIS A 216 1.71 -6.97 28.73
C HIS A 216 3.06 -6.32 29.02
N LYS A 217 3.58 -6.56 30.22
CA LYS A 217 4.93 -6.15 30.62
C LYS A 217 5.80 -7.40 30.71
N PRO A 218 6.82 -7.54 29.84
CA PRO A 218 7.61 -8.75 29.80
C PRO A 218 8.49 -8.91 31.03
N ASP A 219 8.63 -10.15 31.50
CA ASP A 219 9.69 -10.53 32.44
C ASP A 219 11.03 -10.84 31.74
N SER A 220 12.10 -11.02 32.51
CA SER A 220 13.46 -11.24 31.98
C SER A 220 13.66 -12.61 31.34
N THR A 221 12.79 -13.57 31.62
CA THR A 221 12.84 -14.97 31.15
C THR A 221 12.00 -15.20 29.91
N GLU A 222 11.09 -14.27 29.61
CA GLU A 222 10.21 -14.34 28.45
C GLU A 222 11.00 -14.38 27.14
N LYS A 223 10.46 -15.20 26.23
CA LYS A 223 10.90 -15.34 24.85
C LYS A 223 9.82 -14.79 23.93
N PHE A 224 10.23 -14.30 22.77
CA PHE A 224 9.40 -13.52 21.86
C PHE A 224 9.37 -14.10 20.46
N ILE A 225 8.31 -13.75 19.73
CA ILE A 225 8.10 -14.01 18.31
C ILE A 225 7.63 -12.74 17.61
N THR A 226 8.08 -12.51 16.38
CA THR A 226 7.61 -11.39 15.54
C THR A 226 7.71 -11.73 14.05
N TYR A 227 7.16 -10.87 13.19
CA TYR A 227 7.14 -11.04 11.74
C TYR A 227 7.15 -9.69 11.00
N LEU A 228 7.34 -9.70 9.68
CA LEU A 228 7.23 -8.50 8.83
C LEU A 228 5.83 -8.41 8.19
N PRO A 229 5.09 -7.30 8.39
CA PRO A 229 3.80 -7.08 7.75
C PRO A 229 3.99 -6.73 6.26
N HIS A 230 3.15 -7.29 5.40
CA HIS A 230 3.14 -6.99 3.96
C HIS A 230 1.76 -7.29 3.36
N SER A 231 1.56 -6.97 2.08
CA SER A 231 0.29 -7.13 1.36
C SER A 231 -0.85 -6.28 1.95
N GLY A 232 -2.07 -6.42 1.43
CA GLY A 232 -3.23 -5.73 1.97
C GLY A 232 -3.67 -6.26 3.34
N PHE A 233 -4.55 -5.51 4.01
CA PHE A 233 -5.11 -5.83 5.34
C PHE A 233 -5.46 -7.31 5.51
N HIS A 234 -6.14 -7.89 4.53
CA HIS A 234 -6.62 -9.26 4.62
C HIS A 234 -5.49 -10.30 4.76
N ASN A 235 -4.38 -10.09 4.06
CA ASN A 235 -3.22 -10.97 4.12
C ASN A 235 -2.42 -10.75 5.42
N GLN A 236 -2.37 -9.52 5.91
CA GLN A 236 -1.81 -9.21 7.24
C GLN A 236 -2.65 -9.87 8.34
N ARG A 237 -3.99 -9.90 8.21
CA ARG A 237 -4.88 -10.59 9.16
C ARG A 237 -4.58 -12.09 9.23
N ILE A 238 -4.35 -12.74 8.08
CA ILE A 238 -3.92 -14.15 8.05
C ILE A 238 -2.57 -14.33 8.76
N SER A 239 -1.65 -13.39 8.57
CA SER A 239 -0.35 -13.40 9.27
C SER A 239 -0.53 -13.29 10.78
N LEU A 240 -1.46 -12.44 11.24
CA LEU A 240 -1.81 -12.31 12.66
C LEU A 240 -2.45 -13.59 13.22
N GLU A 241 -3.37 -14.23 12.50
CA GLU A 241 -3.95 -15.54 12.91
C GLU A 241 -2.83 -16.57 13.12
N ASN A 242 -1.92 -16.71 12.15
CA ASN A 242 -0.77 -17.61 12.26
C ASN A 242 0.19 -17.21 13.39
N ALA A 243 0.40 -15.91 13.62
CA ALA A 243 1.26 -15.42 14.69
C ALA A 243 0.68 -15.72 16.09
N PHE A 244 -0.64 -15.61 16.26
CA PHE A 244 -1.33 -15.99 17.49
C PHE A 244 -1.17 -17.48 17.81
N LEU A 245 -1.30 -18.34 16.80
CA LEU A 245 -1.07 -19.77 16.95
C LEU A 245 0.38 -20.03 17.40
N LEU A 246 1.37 -19.53 16.65
CA LEU A 246 2.78 -19.79 16.96
C LEU A 246 3.23 -19.21 18.31
N ALA A 247 2.73 -18.03 18.68
CA ALA A 247 2.99 -17.44 20.00
C ALA A 247 2.50 -18.38 21.12
N SER A 248 1.31 -18.96 20.96
CA SER A 248 0.77 -19.93 21.92
C SER A 248 1.54 -21.25 21.89
N TYR A 249 1.78 -21.83 20.71
CA TYR A 249 2.44 -23.13 20.55
C TYR A 249 3.84 -23.13 21.16
N LEU A 250 4.60 -22.06 20.89
CA LEU A 250 5.98 -21.92 21.36
C LEU A 250 6.07 -21.33 22.77
N ASN A 251 4.94 -21.02 23.42
CA ASN A 251 4.85 -20.27 24.67
C ASN A 251 5.70 -18.98 24.66
N ARG A 252 5.61 -18.19 23.58
CA ARG A 252 6.33 -16.94 23.37
C ARG A 252 5.37 -15.75 23.35
N THR A 253 5.85 -14.60 23.82
CA THR A 253 5.11 -13.34 23.74
C THR A 253 5.22 -12.76 22.33
N LEU A 254 4.09 -12.37 21.74
CA LEU A 254 4.04 -11.83 20.39
C LEU A 254 4.40 -10.34 20.39
N LEU A 255 5.48 -9.98 19.70
CA LEU A 255 5.75 -8.59 19.33
C LEU A 255 4.98 -8.29 18.05
N LEU A 256 3.86 -7.59 18.19
CA LEU A 256 2.84 -7.42 17.16
C LEU A 256 3.11 -6.19 16.30
N PRO A 257 3.46 -6.35 15.01
CA PRO A 257 3.54 -5.23 14.07
C PRO A 257 2.17 -4.57 13.87
N PRO A 258 2.12 -3.25 13.56
CA PRO A 258 0.88 -2.59 13.24
C PRO A 258 0.33 -3.04 11.88
N VAL A 259 -0.91 -2.66 11.61
CA VAL A 259 -1.52 -2.85 10.29
C VAL A 259 -1.01 -1.76 9.37
N TYR A 260 -0.39 -2.15 8.26
CA TYR A 260 0.00 -1.24 7.20
C TYR A 260 -1.13 -1.12 6.17
N LEU A 261 -1.74 0.06 6.07
CA LEU A 261 -2.77 0.36 5.07
C LEU A 261 -2.13 1.21 3.96
N ALA A 262 -2.10 0.69 2.73
CA ALA A 262 -1.50 1.38 1.59
C ALA A 262 -2.27 1.11 0.30
N SER A 263 -2.27 2.10 -0.59
CA SER A 263 -2.85 2.00 -1.93
C SER A 263 -1.84 2.49 -2.98
N PRO A 264 -1.22 1.60 -3.78
CA PRO A 264 -1.39 0.14 -3.76
C PRO A 264 -0.80 -0.52 -2.51
N ALA A 265 -1.26 -1.73 -2.20
CA ALA A 265 -0.78 -2.50 -1.06
C ALA A 265 0.72 -2.83 -1.16
N PHE A 266 1.39 -2.98 -0.01
CA PHE A 266 2.82 -3.31 0.02
C PHE A 266 3.07 -4.69 -0.61
N PRO A 267 3.92 -4.80 -1.66
CA PRO A 267 4.23 -6.10 -2.22
C PRO A 267 5.03 -6.92 -1.21
N TRP A 268 4.90 -8.24 -1.28
CA TRP A 268 5.87 -9.12 -0.63
C TRP A 268 7.24 -8.99 -1.32
N LEU A 269 8.30 -8.97 -0.52
CA LEU A 269 9.69 -9.01 -0.97
C LEU A 269 10.43 -10.04 -0.11
N ARG A 270 11.61 -10.50 -0.57
CA ARG A 270 12.51 -11.32 0.25
C ARG A 270 12.87 -10.59 1.54
N PHE A 271 13.11 -11.34 2.61
CA PHE A 271 13.31 -10.84 3.98
C PHE A 271 14.09 -9.53 4.06
N ASP A 272 15.34 -9.49 3.57
CA ASP A 272 16.22 -8.32 3.74
C ASP A 272 15.67 -7.08 3.03
N LYS A 273 15.08 -7.27 1.83
CA LYS A 273 14.46 -6.19 1.05
C LYS A 273 13.12 -5.75 1.61
N MET A 274 12.36 -6.67 2.21
CA MET A 274 11.13 -6.34 2.90
C MET A 274 11.41 -5.51 4.15
N TYR A 275 12.39 -5.92 4.95
CA TYR A 275 12.83 -5.18 6.13
C TYR A 275 13.32 -3.78 5.76
N GLU A 276 14.24 -3.68 4.78
CA GLU A 276 14.72 -2.39 4.26
C GLU A 276 13.57 -1.47 3.82
N ARG A 277 12.60 -2.02 3.06
CA ARG A 277 11.44 -1.26 2.62
C ARG A 277 10.59 -0.76 3.78
N ILE A 278 10.31 -1.60 4.78
CA ILE A 278 9.51 -1.20 5.95
C ILE A 278 10.21 -0.08 6.74
N LEU A 279 11.53 -0.14 6.89
CA LEU A 279 12.28 0.93 7.56
C LEU A 279 12.27 2.25 6.77
N LEU A 280 12.41 2.18 5.45
CA LEU A 280 12.38 3.37 4.59
C LEU A 280 10.97 3.93 4.41
N GLN A 281 9.94 3.13 4.69
CA GLN A 281 8.56 3.55 4.72
C GLN A 281 8.26 4.26 6.05
N THR A 282 8.82 5.46 6.21
CA THR A 282 8.67 6.30 7.41
C THR A 282 8.15 7.68 7.04
N LYS A 283 7.41 8.31 7.96
CA LYS A 283 6.96 9.71 7.87
C LYS A 283 7.82 10.65 8.71
N ASN A 284 8.80 10.10 9.43
CA ASN A 284 9.72 10.87 10.25
C ASN A 284 10.52 11.85 9.37
N GLY A 285 10.50 13.13 9.71
CA GLY A 285 11.17 14.21 8.97
C GLY A 285 10.40 14.75 7.77
N ILE A 286 9.19 14.24 7.48
CA ILE A 286 8.29 14.76 6.43
C ILE A 286 6.86 14.99 6.95
N GLU A 287 6.70 15.21 8.26
CA GLU A 287 5.40 15.40 8.94
C GLU A 287 4.64 16.61 8.38
N TYR A 288 5.37 17.61 7.87
CA TYR A 288 4.80 18.79 7.23
C TYR A 288 3.96 18.44 5.99
N CYS A 289 4.21 17.30 5.33
CA CYS A 289 3.43 16.84 4.18
C CYS A 289 1.95 16.65 4.54
N GLY A 290 1.67 16.26 5.79
CA GLY A 290 0.30 16.15 6.29
C GLY A 290 -0.39 17.50 6.47
N GLN A 291 0.33 18.63 6.48
CA GLN A 291 -0.23 19.95 6.73
C GLN A 291 -0.50 20.74 5.45
N LEU A 292 -0.09 20.20 4.30
CA LEU A 292 -0.29 20.82 2.98
C LEU A 292 -1.78 20.88 2.62
N ARG A 293 -2.19 21.96 1.95
CA ARG A 293 -3.59 22.16 1.57
C ARG A 293 -3.95 21.28 0.37
N GLU A 294 -5.18 20.80 0.35
CA GLU A 294 -5.72 20.08 -0.81
C GLU A 294 -5.67 20.97 -2.07
N GLY A 295 -5.10 20.43 -3.15
CA GLY A 295 -5.00 21.10 -4.45
C GLY A 295 -3.70 21.89 -4.68
N GLU A 296 -2.85 22.05 -3.66
CA GLU A 296 -1.51 22.62 -3.86
C GLU A 296 -0.56 21.58 -4.48
N PRO A 297 0.41 21.99 -5.32
CA PRO A 297 1.42 21.08 -5.84
C PRO A 297 2.23 20.46 -4.70
N LEU A 298 2.19 19.13 -4.59
CA LEU A 298 2.93 18.41 -3.55
C LEU A 298 4.42 18.34 -3.90
N PRO A 299 5.33 18.62 -2.94
CA PRO A 299 6.73 18.24 -3.05
C PRO A 299 6.89 16.75 -3.36
N SER A 300 7.96 16.37 -4.06
CA SER A 300 8.15 14.99 -4.52
C SER A 300 8.13 13.95 -3.40
N GLU A 301 8.67 14.33 -2.24
CA GLU A 301 8.72 13.56 -1.00
C GLU A 301 7.32 13.38 -0.37
N CYS A 302 6.38 14.30 -0.63
CA CYS A 302 5.02 14.24 -0.14
C CYS A 302 4.06 13.47 -1.06
N LEU A 303 4.45 13.17 -2.31
CA LEU A 303 3.58 12.51 -3.31
C LEU A 303 3.00 11.18 -2.83
N ASN A 304 3.74 10.46 -1.98
CA ASN A 304 3.31 9.17 -1.43
C ASN A 304 2.86 9.25 0.03
N TYR A 305 2.87 10.44 0.65
CA TYR A 305 2.64 10.60 2.09
C TYR A 305 1.23 10.13 2.51
N ALA A 306 0.20 10.50 1.73
CA ALA A 306 -1.20 10.12 2.00
C ALA A 306 -1.57 8.70 1.48
N HIS A 307 -0.72 8.09 0.64
CA HIS A 307 -0.98 6.78 0.03
C HIS A 307 -0.69 5.59 0.94
N TRP A 308 -0.26 5.85 2.18
CA TRP A 308 -0.13 4.83 3.21
C TRP A 308 -0.21 5.42 4.62
N THR A 309 -0.52 4.55 5.59
CA THR A 309 -0.49 4.85 7.02
C THR A 309 -0.41 3.54 7.81
N SER A 310 0.00 3.61 9.07
CA SER A 310 -0.15 2.50 10.02
C SER A 310 -1.33 2.71 10.95
N VAL A 311 -2.03 1.64 11.32
CA VAL A 311 -3.08 1.66 12.33
C VAL A 311 -2.92 0.48 13.29
N PRO A 312 -3.37 0.59 14.55
CA PRO A 312 -3.24 -0.50 15.50
C PRO A 312 -4.29 -1.58 15.26
N TRP A 313 -3.98 -2.83 15.61
CA TRP A 313 -4.95 -3.93 15.50
C TRP A 313 -6.16 -3.76 16.44
N THR A 314 -5.98 -3.02 17.55
CA THR A 314 -7.05 -2.63 18.48
C THR A 314 -8.13 -1.77 17.83
N PHE A 315 -7.82 -1.11 16.71
CA PHE A 315 -8.83 -0.39 15.93
C PHE A 315 -9.86 -1.33 15.31
N PHE A 316 -9.48 -2.57 14.99
CA PHE A 316 -10.32 -3.55 14.30
C PHE A 316 -10.89 -4.62 15.24
N TYR A 317 -10.09 -5.11 16.20
CA TYR A 317 -10.40 -6.27 17.03
C TYR A 317 -10.25 -5.94 18.52
N ASP A 318 -10.95 -6.70 19.36
CA ASP A 318 -10.81 -6.58 20.81
C ASP A 318 -9.61 -7.36 21.32
N PHE A 319 -8.61 -6.62 21.79
CA PHE A 319 -7.43 -7.21 22.39
C PHE A 319 -7.56 -7.45 23.89
N GLU A 320 -8.57 -6.91 24.57
CA GLU A 320 -8.83 -7.23 25.98
C GLU A 320 -9.18 -8.71 26.15
N GLY A 321 -10.00 -9.25 25.25
CA GLY A 321 -10.27 -10.69 25.17
C GLY A 321 -9.05 -11.52 24.74
N ILE A 322 -8.33 -11.06 23.71
CA ILE A 322 -7.20 -11.81 23.13
C ILE A 322 -6.02 -11.94 24.10
N SER A 323 -5.67 -10.83 24.76
CA SER A 323 -4.53 -10.74 25.69
C SER A 323 -4.65 -11.63 26.93
N LYS A 324 -5.88 -12.05 27.28
CA LYS A 324 -6.12 -13.00 28.39
C LYS A 324 -5.54 -14.39 28.12
N LYS A 325 -5.36 -14.79 26.86
CA LYS A 325 -4.81 -16.11 26.48
C LYS A 325 -3.45 -16.01 25.77
N ILE A 326 -3.23 -14.94 24.99
CA ILE A 326 -2.01 -14.78 24.20
C ILE A 326 -1.34 -13.48 24.61
N ARG A 327 -0.10 -13.56 25.11
CA ARG A 327 0.68 -12.39 25.51
C ARG A 327 1.09 -11.59 24.27
N VAL A 328 0.79 -10.30 24.26
CA VAL A 328 1.02 -9.39 23.15
C VAL A 328 1.68 -8.11 23.65
N ILE A 329 2.73 -7.67 22.95
CA ILE A 329 3.36 -6.36 23.07
C ILE A 329 3.22 -5.69 21.71
N PHE A 330 2.73 -4.45 21.67
CA PHE A 330 2.62 -3.72 20.41
C PHE A 330 4.00 -3.24 19.95
N ARG A 331 4.33 -3.48 18.69
CA ARG A 331 5.62 -3.12 18.09
C ARG A 331 5.42 -1.97 17.11
N ASN A 332 5.37 -0.74 17.62
CA ASN A 332 5.18 0.45 16.80
C ASN A 332 6.44 0.82 15.99
N ASP A 333 7.61 0.37 16.42
CA ASP A 333 8.89 0.53 15.72
C ASP A 333 9.37 -0.81 15.15
N MET A 334 9.50 -0.86 13.83
CA MET A 334 9.89 -2.06 13.08
C MET A 334 11.40 -2.26 12.99
N SER A 335 12.22 -1.38 13.58
CA SER A 335 13.68 -1.52 13.64
C SER A 335 14.12 -2.70 14.51
N LEU A 336 15.28 -3.26 14.18
CA LEU A 336 15.93 -4.26 15.03
C LEU A 336 16.59 -3.60 16.24
N GLU A 337 16.94 -2.33 16.13
CA GLU A 337 17.46 -1.49 17.21
C GLU A 337 16.44 -1.41 18.35
N TRP A 338 15.16 -1.14 18.04
CA TRP A 338 14.10 -1.16 19.04
C TRP A 338 14.00 -2.49 19.80
N ILE A 339 14.11 -3.63 19.10
CA ILE A 339 14.12 -4.95 19.76
C ILE A 339 15.32 -5.09 20.70
N ARG A 340 16.51 -4.64 20.27
CA ARG A 340 17.73 -4.74 21.07
C ARG A 340 17.67 -3.81 22.28
N ASP A 341 17.18 -2.59 22.10
CA ASP A 341 17.13 -1.57 23.15
C ASP A 341 16.07 -1.92 24.21
N GLU A 342 14.86 -2.31 23.79
CA GLU A 342 13.77 -2.62 24.71
C GLU A 342 13.89 -4.01 25.36
N LEU A 343 14.45 -5.00 24.65
CA LEU A 343 14.44 -6.40 25.12
C LEU A 343 15.84 -6.96 25.41
N SER A 344 16.93 -6.27 25.04
CA SER A 344 18.32 -6.73 25.18
C SER A 344 18.51 -8.19 24.71
N SER A 345 18.05 -8.49 23.50
CA SER A 345 17.80 -9.86 23.05
C SER A 345 18.59 -10.27 21.82
N ASP A 346 19.00 -11.53 21.79
CA ASP A 346 19.48 -12.20 20.58
C ASP A 346 18.31 -12.58 19.68
N ILE A 347 18.52 -12.51 18.36
CA ILE A 347 17.48 -12.67 17.35
C ILE A 347 17.84 -13.81 16.41
N TYR A 348 16.96 -14.80 16.31
CA TYR A 348 17.03 -15.86 15.30
C TYR A 348 16.08 -15.54 14.15
N PHE A 349 16.63 -15.45 12.94
CA PHE A 349 15.84 -15.07 11.75
C PHE A 349 15.39 -16.29 10.96
N ILE A 350 14.11 -16.33 10.62
CA ILE A 350 13.55 -17.26 9.65
C ILE A 350 13.23 -16.46 8.40
N LYS A 351 14.19 -16.48 7.46
CA LYS A 351 14.14 -15.68 6.22
C LYS A 351 13.51 -16.50 5.10
N ASP A 352 12.33 -16.09 4.66
CA ASP A 352 11.63 -16.70 3.53
C ASP A 352 12.14 -16.20 2.17
N ASN A 353 12.25 -17.14 1.22
CA ASN A 353 12.62 -16.88 -0.16
C ASN A 353 11.41 -16.71 -1.10
N SER A 354 10.21 -17.04 -0.63
CA SER A 354 8.94 -16.84 -1.33
C SER A 354 7.79 -16.60 -0.34
N PRO A 355 6.64 -16.03 -0.78
CA PRO A 355 5.46 -15.86 0.07
C PRO A 355 4.86 -17.17 0.59
N PHE A 356 5.29 -18.32 0.06
CA PHE A 356 4.84 -19.66 0.47
C PHE A 356 6.04 -20.58 0.77
N ASP A 357 7.14 -20.03 1.29
CA ASP A 357 8.39 -20.79 1.44
C ASP A 357 8.25 -22.01 2.34
N TYR A 358 7.46 -21.93 3.42
CA TYR A 358 7.30 -23.04 4.35
C TYR A 358 5.89 -23.17 4.91
N ARG A 359 5.56 -24.40 5.30
CA ARG A 359 4.41 -24.77 6.13
C ARG A 359 4.91 -25.39 7.44
N ILE A 360 4.35 -24.94 8.55
CA ILE A 360 4.67 -25.38 9.92
C ILE A 360 3.67 -26.46 10.34
N TYR A 361 4.19 -27.61 10.74
CA TYR A 361 3.45 -28.80 11.15
C TYR A 361 3.51 -28.91 12.67
N ASP A 362 2.34 -28.97 13.30
CA ASP A 362 2.22 -29.12 14.74
C ASP A 362 2.26 -30.58 15.21
N LEU A 363 2.00 -31.52 14.31
CA LEU A 363 2.14 -32.97 14.56
C LEU A 363 3.24 -33.56 13.66
N PRO A 364 4.31 -34.16 14.23
CA PRO A 364 5.37 -34.79 13.45
C PRO A 364 4.88 -35.86 12.46
N GLU A 365 3.89 -36.65 12.87
CA GLU A 365 3.30 -37.73 12.08
C GLU A 365 2.36 -37.27 10.94
N SER A 366 2.07 -35.97 10.87
CA SER A 366 1.14 -35.41 9.88
C SER A 366 1.53 -35.75 8.44
N GLN A 367 0.55 -36.22 7.68
CA GLN A 367 0.68 -36.53 6.25
C GLN A 367 0.10 -35.42 5.36
N THR A 368 -0.23 -34.25 5.93
CA THR A 368 -0.79 -33.14 5.17
C THR A 368 0.21 -32.71 4.08
N PRO A 369 -0.17 -32.67 2.79
CA PRO A 369 0.76 -32.32 1.71
C PRO A 369 1.20 -30.86 1.81
N LEU A 370 2.34 -30.50 1.21
CA LEU A 370 2.82 -29.11 1.20
C LEU A 370 1.99 -28.20 0.29
N GLN A 371 1.33 -28.75 -0.74
CA GLN A 371 0.59 -27.99 -1.76
C GLN A 371 1.46 -26.90 -2.40
N ARG A 372 1.08 -25.61 -2.24
CA ARG A 372 1.81 -24.43 -2.71
C ARG A 372 3.02 -24.06 -1.86
N PHE A 373 3.21 -24.71 -0.71
CA PHE A 373 4.37 -24.45 0.15
C PHE A 373 5.59 -25.27 -0.32
N VAL A 374 6.80 -24.77 -0.07
CA VAL A 374 8.04 -25.42 -0.57
C VAL A 374 8.67 -26.32 0.48
N HIS A 375 8.72 -25.86 1.73
CA HIS A 375 9.44 -26.54 2.80
C HIS A 375 8.52 -26.90 3.97
N ARG A 376 8.81 -28.04 4.60
CA ARG A 376 8.21 -28.45 5.86
C ARG A 376 9.06 -27.94 7.02
N LEU A 377 8.43 -27.26 7.97
CA LEU A 377 9.03 -26.93 9.26
C LEU A 377 8.25 -27.66 10.35
N GLU A 378 8.96 -28.36 11.22
CA GLU A 378 8.36 -28.99 12.39
C GLU A 378 8.29 -28.00 13.55
N LEU A 379 7.23 -28.07 14.34
CA LEU A 379 7.06 -27.23 15.51
C LEU A 379 8.15 -27.48 16.58
N ASP A 380 8.57 -28.73 16.78
CA ASP A 380 9.62 -29.12 17.74
C ASP A 380 10.99 -28.47 17.41
N ALA A 381 11.30 -28.32 16.12
CA ALA A 381 12.50 -27.62 15.65
C ALA A 381 12.45 -26.12 16.00
N LEU A 382 11.26 -25.51 15.97
CA LEU A 382 11.07 -24.12 16.39
C LEU A 382 11.14 -23.96 17.92
N GLU A 383 10.61 -24.92 18.67
CA GLU A 383 10.71 -24.97 20.13
C GLU A 383 12.17 -25.08 20.61
N ALA A 384 13.00 -25.84 19.87
CA ALA A 384 14.41 -26.02 20.18
C ALA A 384 15.25 -24.74 20.05
N ILE A 385 14.75 -23.70 19.38
CA ILE A 385 15.47 -22.42 19.19
C ILE A 385 15.63 -21.71 20.54
N GLN A 386 16.88 -21.55 20.97
CA GLN A 386 17.18 -20.92 22.27
C GLN A 386 17.12 -19.39 22.25
N ALA A 387 17.22 -18.78 21.07
CA ALA A 387 17.23 -17.33 20.94
C ALA A 387 16.00 -16.68 21.58
N LYS A 388 16.22 -15.53 22.21
CA LYS A 388 15.18 -14.81 22.93
C LYS A 388 14.11 -14.29 21.98
N VAL A 389 14.45 -13.89 20.75
CA VAL A 389 13.46 -13.53 19.71
C VAL A 389 13.57 -14.45 18.49
N ILE A 390 12.44 -14.99 18.04
CA ILE A 390 12.31 -15.59 16.69
C ILE A 390 11.67 -14.55 15.78
N HIS A 391 12.37 -14.15 14.72
CA HIS A 391 11.91 -13.16 13.77
C HIS A 391 11.64 -13.83 12.41
N PHE A 392 10.37 -13.98 12.07
CA PHE A 392 9.95 -14.47 10.76
C PHE A 392 9.96 -13.31 9.74
N GLY A 393 10.16 -13.61 8.46
CA GLY A 393 9.82 -12.65 7.41
C GLY A 393 8.31 -12.63 7.21
N SER A 394 7.78 -13.53 6.38
CA SER A 394 6.34 -13.65 6.15
C SER A 394 5.69 -14.74 7.00
N LEU A 395 4.60 -14.40 7.70
CA LEU A 395 3.63 -15.36 8.26
C LEU A 395 2.35 -15.45 7.42
N PHE A 396 2.33 -14.89 6.21
CA PHE A 396 1.16 -14.91 5.35
C PHE A 396 0.94 -16.30 4.72
N GLY A 397 -0.31 -16.74 4.70
CA GLY A 397 -0.75 -17.93 3.97
C GLY A 397 -1.74 -18.75 4.78
N SER A 398 -2.91 -19.03 4.20
CA SER A 398 -3.86 -19.96 4.81
C SER A 398 -3.21 -21.34 4.93
N TYR A 399 -3.34 -21.95 6.11
CA TYR A 399 -2.67 -23.22 6.43
C TYR A 399 -1.15 -23.14 6.38
N ARG A 400 -0.54 -21.96 6.60
CA ARG A 400 0.91 -21.88 6.84
C ARG A 400 1.27 -22.50 8.19
N VAL A 401 0.46 -22.27 9.22
CA VAL A 401 0.58 -22.93 10.52
C VAL A 401 -0.58 -23.90 10.63
N LEU A 402 -0.27 -25.19 10.76
CA LEU A 402 -1.30 -26.21 10.91
C LEU A 402 -1.79 -26.29 12.36
N ALA A 403 -3.06 -26.60 12.50
CA ALA A 403 -3.75 -26.82 13.77
C ALA A 403 -4.43 -28.19 13.69
N GLN A 404 -3.69 -29.26 13.96
CA GLN A 404 -4.13 -30.63 13.79
C GLN A 404 -4.45 -31.32 15.11
N SER A 405 -3.70 -31.00 16.17
CA SER A 405 -4.04 -31.44 17.53
C SER A 405 -5.36 -30.80 17.99
N GLU A 406 -6.07 -31.46 18.92
CA GLU A 406 -7.35 -30.94 19.42
C GLU A 406 -7.18 -29.58 20.10
N GLU A 407 -6.14 -29.44 20.92
CA GLU A 407 -5.79 -28.17 21.59
C GLU A 407 -5.53 -27.05 20.57
N HIS A 408 -4.84 -27.36 19.47
CA HIS A 408 -4.53 -26.39 18.43
C HIS A 408 -5.76 -26.01 17.61
N LYS A 409 -6.67 -26.96 17.34
CA LYS A 409 -7.97 -26.69 16.69
C LYS A 409 -8.86 -25.82 17.57
N ASP A 410 -8.89 -26.09 18.87
CA ASP A 410 -9.61 -25.27 19.85
C ASP A 410 -9.04 -23.85 19.90
N LEU A 411 -7.72 -23.71 19.90
CA LEU A 411 -7.07 -22.41 19.85
C LEU A 411 -7.41 -21.67 18.55
N LEU A 412 -7.29 -22.31 17.38
CA LEU A 412 -7.63 -21.70 16.10
C LEU A 412 -9.10 -21.25 16.05
N THR A 413 -10.01 -22.08 16.54
CA THR A 413 -11.44 -21.74 16.65
C THR A 413 -11.64 -20.53 17.56
N TRP A 414 -10.98 -20.51 18.72
CA TRP A 414 -11.04 -19.39 19.65
C TRP A 414 -10.46 -18.10 19.04
N VAL A 415 -9.31 -18.16 18.38
CA VAL A 415 -8.69 -17.01 17.68
C VAL A 415 -9.67 -16.46 16.64
N ARG A 416 -10.27 -17.32 15.81
CA ARG A 416 -11.22 -16.90 14.79
C ARG A 416 -12.49 -16.26 15.36
N ARG A 417 -12.98 -16.72 16.51
CA ARG A 417 -14.11 -16.08 17.21
C ARG A 417 -13.77 -14.68 17.74
N ASN A 418 -12.52 -14.44 18.10
CA ASN A 418 -12.09 -13.14 18.64
C ASN A 418 -11.57 -12.17 17.55
N MET A 419 -11.22 -12.66 16.36
CA MET A 419 -10.82 -11.84 15.21
C MET A 419 -12.01 -11.41 14.33
N VAL A 420 -13.03 -10.83 14.96
CA VAL A 420 -14.24 -10.28 14.33
C VAL A 420 -14.27 -8.77 14.55
N PHE A 421 -14.68 -7.99 13.54
CA PHE A 421 -14.65 -6.52 13.63
C PHE A 421 -15.47 -6.00 14.83
N GLN A 422 -14.87 -5.10 15.60
CA GLN A 422 -15.50 -4.47 16.76
C GLN A 422 -15.60 -2.95 16.69
N ASN A 423 -15.02 -2.33 15.67
CA ASN A 423 -15.02 -0.88 15.54
C ASN A 423 -16.46 -0.33 15.51
N PRO A 424 -16.88 0.53 16.46
CA PRO A 424 -18.26 0.99 16.56
C PRO A 424 -18.73 1.74 15.32
N VAL A 425 -17.86 2.52 14.68
CA VAL A 425 -18.22 3.29 13.48
C VAL A 425 -18.48 2.35 12.31
N LEU A 426 -17.64 1.32 12.14
CA LEU A 426 -17.83 0.31 11.10
C LEU A 426 -19.14 -0.46 11.32
N LEU A 427 -19.36 -0.95 12.54
CA LEU A 427 -20.52 -1.76 12.89
C LEU A 427 -21.83 -0.96 12.79
N GLN A 428 -21.85 0.28 13.29
CA GLN A 428 -23.05 1.14 13.19
C GLN A 428 -23.35 1.51 11.73
N THR A 429 -22.32 1.79 10.94
CA THR A 429 -22.48 2.09 9.51
C THR A 429 -23.05 0.90 8.74
N ALA A 430 -22.47 -0.29 8.94
CA ALA A 430 -23.01 -1.51 8.34
C ALA A 430 -24.44 -1.80 8.83
N SER A 431 -24.72 -1.63 10.14
CA SER A 431 -26.05 -1.86 10.70
C SER A 431 -27.14 -0.97 10.06
N ARG A 432 -26.85 0.31 9.80
CA ARG A 432 -27.78 1.19 9.07
C ARG A 432 -28.10 0.66 7.68
N ILE A 433 -27.10 0.19 6.95
CA ILE A 433 -27.27 -0.37 5.60
C ILE A 433 -28.05 -1.70 5.66
N ILE A 434 -27.68 -2.59 6.58
CA ILE A 434 -28.35 -3.89 6.78
C ILE A 434 -29.82 -3.70 7.13
N ASN A 435 -30.16 -2.72 7.98
CA ASN A 435 -31.55 -2.39 8.32
C ASN A 435 -32.34 -1.89 7.09
N GLN A 436 -31.69 -1.18 6.16
CA GLN A 436 -32.30 -0.77 4.89
C GLN A 436 -32.52 -1.97 3.96
N LEU A 437 -31.59 -2.95 3.97
CA LEU A 437 -31.69 -4.23 3.24
C LEU A 437 -32.72 -5.22 3.83
N GLY A 438 -33.40 -4.85 4.93
CA GLY A 438 -34.44 -5.66 5.58
C GLY A 438 -34.01 -6.33 6.88
N GLY A 439 -32.73 -6.22 7.27
CA GLY A 439 -32.18 -6.79 8.49
C GLY A 439 -31.31 -8.03 8.26
N VAL A 440 -30.74 -8.55 9.35
CA VAL A 440 -29.87 -9.73 9.35
C VAL A 440 -30.63 -10.95 8.81
N LYS A 441 -30.00 -11.75 7.94
CA LYS A 441 -30.61 -12.90 7.25
C LYS A 441 -31.85 -12.55 6.41
N GLN A 442 -31.98 -11.32 5.89
CA GLN A 442 -33.10 -10.94 4.98
C GLN A 442 -32.67 -10.66 3.53
N PHE A 443 -31.38 -10.78 3.21
CA PHE A 443 -30.82 -10.57 1.87
C PHE A 443 -29.73 -11.61 1.58
N VAL A 444 -29.32 -11.75 0.33
CA VAL A 444 -28.18 -12.57 -0.10
C VAL A 444 -26.93 -11.68 -0.16
N GLY A 445 -25.87 -12.08 0.54
CA GLY A 445 -24.59 -11.39 0.49
C GLY A 445 -23.69 -11.98 -0.61
N ILE A 446 -23.09 -11.13 -1.43
CA ILE A 446 -22.17 -11.58 -2.49
C ILE A 446 -20.87 -10.78 -2.41
N HIS A 447 -19.74 -11.45 -2.60
CA HIS A 447 -18.45 -10.80 -2.80
C HIS A 447 -17.82 -11.18 -4.17
N LEU A 448 -17.71 -10.19 -5.07
CA LEU A 448 -17.20 -10.35 -6.43
C LEU A 448 -15.90 -9.56 -6.66
N ARG A 449 -14.82 -10.28 -6.99
CA ARG A 449 -13.57 -9.67 -7.44
C ARG A 449 -13.49 -9.69 -8.97
N VAL A 450 -13.52 -8.51 -9.56
CA VAL A 450 -13.46 -8.31 -11.01
C VAL A 450 -12.39 -7.29 -11.43
N GLY A 451 -11.89 -6.49 -10.48
CA GLY A 451 -11.01 -5.36 -10.74
C GLY A 451 -9.51 -5.67 -10.78
N ASP A 452 -9.05 -6.78 -10.17
CA ASP A 452 -7.62 -6.92 -9.86
C ASP A 452 -6.95 -8.27 -10.22
N GLY A 453 -5.65 -8.17 -10.49
CA GLY A 453 -4.69 -9.28 -10.52
C GLY A 453 -5.11 -10.54 -11.31
N LEU A 454 -4.77 -11.70 -10.73
CA LEU A 454 -5.14 -13.02 -11.26
C LEU A 454 -6.66 -13.25 -11.25
N PHE A 455 -7.43 -12.53 -10.41
CA PHE A 455 -8.88 -12.67 -10.35
C PHE A 455 -9.54 -12.13 -11.61
N LYS A 456 -8.99 -11.07 -12.21
CA LYS A 456 -9.45 -10.54 -13.50
C LYS A 456 -9.43 -11.59 -14.62
N VAL A 457 -8.45 -12.50 -14.63
CA VAL A 457 -8.30 -13.57 -15.64
C VAL A 457 -9.48 -14.55 -15.63
N ARG A 458 -10.01 -14.86 -14.43
CA ARG A 458 -11.13 -15.80 -14.23
C ARG A 458 -12.39 -15.11 -13.70
N ALA A 459 -12.47 -13.78 -13.79
CA ALA A 459 -13.58 -13.00 -13.28
C ALA A 459 -14.88 -13.38 -13.98
N SER A 460 -14.84 -13.59 -15.29
CA SER A 460 -16.00 -14.02 -16.07
C SER A 460 -16.54 -15.36 -15.59
N ILE A 461 -15.67 -16.36 -15.43
CA ILE A 461 -16.01 -17.70 -14.94
C ILE A 461 -16.60 -17.64 -13.52
N ASN A 462 -15.95 -16.92 -12.61
CA ASN A 462 -16.41 -16.83 -11.21
C ASN A 462 -17.76 -16.11 -11.08
N VAL A 463 -17.96 -15.03 -11.82
CA VAL A 463 -19.24 -14.30 -11.85
C VAL A 463 -20.33 -15.18 -12.46
N ASP A 464 -20.00 -15.94 -13.51
CA ASP A 464 -20.91 -16.86 -14.15
C ASP A 464 -21.32 -18.02 -13.23
N ASP A 465 -20.37 -18.67 -12.55
CA ASP A 465 -20.64 -19.72 -11.56
C ASP A 465 -21.60 -19.22 -10.45
N ILE A 466 -21.34 -18.03 -9.90
CA ILE A 466 -22.20 -17.42 -8.87
C ILE A 466 -23.57 -17.06 -9.45
N TYR A 467 -23.63 -16.52 -10.67
CA TYR A 467 -24.89 -16.19 -11.33
C TYR A 467 -25.77 -17.43 -11.50
N HIS A 468 -25.24 -18.54 -12.03
CA HIS A 468 -25.99 -19.78 -12.20
C HIS A 468 -26.41 -20.38 -10.85
N GLN A 469 -25.60 -20.22 -9.79
CA GLN A 469 -26.00 -20.60 -8.44
C GLN A 469 -27.18 -19.76 -7.94
N LEU A 470 -27.18 -18.45 -8.16
CA LEU A 470 -28.32 -17.58 -7.80
C LEU A 470 -29.58 -17.94 -8.59
N VAL A 471 -29.45 -18.20 -9.89
CA VAL A 471 -30.56 -18.62 -10.75
C VAL A 471 -31.18 -19.91 -10.21
N ASN A 472 -30.36 -20.91 -9.91
CA ASN A 472 -30.82 -22.19 -9.39
C ASN A 472 -31.57 -22.02 -8.05
N GLU A 473 -31.00 -21.25 -7.12
CA GLU A 473 -31.53 -21.14 -5.76
C GLU A 473 -32.70 -20.17 -5.64
N TYR A 474 -32.77 -19.12 -6.46
CA TYR A 474 -33.66 -17.96 -6.25
C TYR A 474 -34.56 -17.60 -7.43
N THR A 475 -34.57 -18.43 -8.48
CA THR A 475 -35.46 -18.27 -9.64
C THR A 475 -36.10 -19.59 -10.03
N ASP A 476 -37.10 -19.54 -10.89
CA ASP A 476 -37.75 -20.67 -11.58
C ASP A 476 -37.51 -20.63 -13.10
N LEU A 477 -36.47 -19.92 -13.53
CA LEU A 477 -36.17 -19.72 -14.95
C LEU A 477 -35.78 -21.03 -15.62
N THR A 478 -36.40 -21.32 -16.77
CA THR A 478 -35.97 -22.42 -17.63
C THR A 478 -34.63 -22.12 -18.30
N VAL A 479 -33.96 -23.16 -18.82
CA VAL A 479 -32.69 -23.02 -19.57
C VAL A 479 -32.79 -21.98 -20.69
N ASP A 480 -33.90 -21.98 -21.43
CA ASP A 480 -34.14 -21.03 -22.53
C ASP A 480 -34.32 -19.59 -22.06
N GLU A 481 -34.86 -19.37 -20.86
CA GLU A 481 -35.02 -18.05 -20.28
C GLU A 481 -33.72 -17.54 -19.67
N VAL A 482 -32.93 -18.41 -19.03
CA VAL A 482 -31.58 -18.08 -18.55
C VAL A 482 -30.70 -17.65 -19.72
N ALA A 483 -30.77 -18.33 -20.87
CA ALA A 483 -30.03 -17.96 -22.07
C ALA A 483 -30.36 -16.53 -22.59
N GLN A 484 -31.55 -16.00 -22.29
CA GLN A 484 -31.91 -14.61 -22.65
C GLN A 484 -31.21 -13.58 -21.76
N TYR A 485 -30.95 -13.91 -20.49
CA TYR A 485 -30.20 -13.05 -19.57
C TYR A 485 -28.69 -13.24 -19.71
N ASP A 486 -28.25 -14.46 -19.98
CA ASP A 486 -26.85 -14.87 -20.09
C ASP A 486 -26.40 -15.07 -21.55
N THR A 487 -26.62 -14.04 -22.37
CA THR A 487 -26.30 -14.07 -23.82
C THR A 487 -24.82 -14.28 -24.15
N ARG A 488 -23.91 -14.17 -23.17
CA ARG A 488 -22.47 -14.30 -23.34
C ARG A 488 -21.88 -15.48 -22.57
N HIS A 489 -22.71 -16.44 -22.15
CA HIS A 489 -22.28 -17.59 -21.36
C HIS A 489 -21.00 -18.26 -21.89
N ASP A 490 -21.02 -18.67 -23.16
CA ASP A 490 -19.90 -19.38 -23.80
C ASP A 490 -18.62 -18.54 -23.85
N ASP A 491 -18.73 -17.21 -23.91
CA ASP A 491 -17.58 -16.31 -23.87
C ASP A 491 -17.09 -16.11 -22.43
N ASP A 492 -18.01 -16.05 -21.46
CA ASP A 492 -17.65 -15.91 -20.05
C ASP A 492 -16.95 -17.17 -19.50
N ARG A 493 -17.22 -18.36 -20.08
CA ARG A 493 -16.50 -19.62 -19.76
C ARG A 493 -15.04 -19.65 -20.25
N LYS A 494 -14.61 -18.68 -21.06
CA LYS A 494 -13.22 -18.59 -21.53
C LYS A 494 -12.40 -17.75 -20.56
N GLU A 495 -11.17 -18.18 -20.28
CA GLU A 495 -10.21 -17.34 -19.55
C GLU A 495 -9.81 -16.13 -20.40
N ASP A 496 -9.70 -14.95 -19.78
CA ASP A 496 -9.18 -13.77 -20.46
C ASP A 496 -7.65 -13.91 -20.61
N THR A 497 -7.23 -14.36 -21.79
CA THR A 497 -5.82 -14.57 -22.14
C THR A 497 -5.10 -13.30 -22.58
N ASN A 498 -5.79 -12.15 -22.67
CA ASN A 498 -5.15 -10.87 -23.01
C ASN A 498 -4.31 -10.32 -21.86
N TYR A 499 -4.48 -10.84 -20.64
CA TYR A 499 -3.71 -10.43 -19.48
C TYR A 499 -2.39 -11.21 -19.40
N GLU A 500 -1.25 -10.51 -19.51
CA GLU A 500 0.11 -11.07 -19.49
C GLU A 500 0.52 -11.61 -18.10
N VAL A 501 -0.17 -12.63 -17.59
CA VAL A 501 0.28 -13.38 -16.40
C VAL A 501 0.49 -14.84 -16.77
N LYS A 502 1.32 -15.06 -17.79
CA LYS A 502 1.86 -16.40 -18.13
C LYS A 502 2.90 -16.90 -17.12
N GLN A 503 3.46 -16.02 -16.27
CA GLN A 503 4.60 -16.34 -15.40
C GLN A 503 4.24 -16.84 -13.98
N LEU A 504 2.96 -16.91 -13.59
CA LEU A 504 2.53 -17.38 -12.26
C LEU A 504 1.72 -18.69 -12.29
N ARG A 505 1.66 -19.40 -13.42
CA ARG A 505 0.90 -20.65 -13.55
C ARG A 505 1.76 -21.86 -13.15
N ASP A 506 1.62 -22.32 -11.91
CA ASP A 506 1.89 -23.73 -11.53
C ASP A 506 0.59 -24.56 -11.40
N THR A 507 -0.58 -23.94 -11.60
CA THR A 507 -1.85 -24.68 -11.62
C THR A 507 -2.04 -25.30 -13.00
N PRO A 508 -2.28 -26.62 -13.11
CA PRO A 508 -2.64 -27.21 -14.40
C PRO A 508 -3.86 -26.47 -14.94
N VAL A 509 -3.76 -26.02 -16.18
CA VAL A 509 -4.90 -25.53 -16.96
C VAL A 509 -5.86 -26.71 -17.01
N LEU A 510 -6.89 -26.71 -16.16
CA LEU A 510 -8.06 -27.52 -16.41
C LEU A 510 -8.58 -27.03 -17.74
N GLU A 511 -8.45 -27.87 -18.78
CA GLU A 511 -9.10 -27.63 -20.06
C GLU A 511 -10.54 -27.21 -19.74
N SER A 512 -10.92 -26.02 -20.22
CA SER A 512 -12.28 -25.51 -20.10
C SER A 512 -13.20 -26.48 -20.83
N VAL A 513 -13.69 -27.49 -20.14
CA VAL A 513 -14.80 -28.30 -20.62
C VAL A 513 -15.92 -27.30 -20.84
N GLN A 514 -16.35 -27.12 -22.09
CA GLN A 514 -17.52 -26.32 -22.41
C GLN A 514 -18.65 -26.79 -21.49
N GLN A 515 -19.04 -25.95 -20.54
CA GLN A 515 -20.16 -26.22 -19.66
C GLN A 515 -21.36 -25.55 -20.29
N PRO A 516 -22.36 -26.30 -20.78
CA PRO A 516 -23.59 -25.69 -21.26
C PRO A 516 -24.38 -25.11 -20.09
N ILE A 517 -25.27 -24.16 -20.37
CA ILE A 517 -26.23 -23.65 -19.37
C ILE A 517 -27.04 -24.83 -18.85
N GLN A 518 -26.99 -25.03 -17.53
CA GLN A 518 -27.78 -26.03 -16.83
C GLN A 518 -28.52 -25.37 -15.68
N VAL A 519 -29.81 -25.70 -15.56
CA VAL A 519 -30.65 -25.23 -14.47
C VAL A 519 -31.10 -26.42 -13.65
N THR A 520 -30.90 -26.35 -12.34
CA THR A 520 -31.36 -27.35 -11.37
C THR A 520 -31.87 -26.63 -10.13
N HIS A 521 -33.19 -26.53 -10.03
CA HIS A 521 -33.83 -25.85 -8.91
C HIS A 521 -33.94 -26.75 -7.66
N PRO A 522 -33.97 -26.15 -6.45
CA PRO A 522 -34.34 -26.87 -5.25
C PRO A 522 -35.80 -27.35 -5.32
N PRO A 523 -36.21 -28.27 -4.43
CA PRO A 523 -37.60 -28.71 -4.34
C PRO A 523 -38.61 -27.56 -4.31
N ASP A 524 -39.76 -27.73 -4.99
CA ASP A 524 -40.78 -26.68 -5.18
C ASP A 524 -41.19 -25.98 -3.88
N THR A 525 -41.25 -26.70 -2.76
CA THR A 525 -41.59 -26.13 -1.45
C THR A 525 -40.62 -25.04 -0.99
N ILE A 526 -39.32 -25.23 -1.23
CA ILE A 526 -38.26 -24.26 -0.92
C ILE A 526 -38.29 -23.13 -1.94
N LEU A 527 -38.44 -23.45 -3.23
CA LEU A 527 -38.44 -22.47 -4.30
C LEU A 527 -39.60 -21.48 -4.15
N GLN A 528 -40.84 -21.96 -3.93
CA GLN A 528 -42.00 -21.10 -3.71
C GLN A 528 -41.86 -20.23 -2.45
N ALA A 529 -41.11 -20.68 -1.44
CA ALA A 529 -40.81 -19.86 -0.27
C ALA A 529 -39.86 -18.69 -0.58
N ARG A 530 -39.02 -18.81 -1.62
CA ARG A 530 -38.08 -17.77 -2.07
C ARG A 530 -38.69 -16.83 -3.12
N LEU A 531 -39.60 -17.31 -3.96
CA LEU A 531 -40.30 -16.50 -4.96
C LEU A 531 -41.39 -15.59 -4.36
N GLY A 532 -41.65 -14.46 -5.03
CA GLY A 532 -42.73 -13.53 -4.70
C GLY A 532 -42.47 -12.08 -5.12
N THR A 533 -43.52 -11.26 -5.07
CA THR A 533 -43.49 -9.85 -5.52
C THR A 533 -43.31 -8.83 -4.39
N SER A 534 -43.29 -9.25 -3.12
CA SER A 534 -43.17 -8.36 -1.96
C SER A 534 -41.85 -8.59 -1.24
N THR A 535 -41.11 -7.50 -1.03
CA THR A 535 -39.89 -7.48 -0.22
C THR A 535 -40.17 -7.00 1.20
N LYS A 536 -39.23 -7.29 2.10
CA LYS A 536 -39.24 -6.79 3.48
C LYS A 536 -38.27 -5.60 3.70
N HIS A 537 -37.61 -5.12 2.65
CA HIS A 537 -36.62 -4.05 2.73
C HIS A 537 -37.25 -2.66 2.59
N HIS A 538 -36.52 -1.62 2.99
CA HIS A 538 -36.98 -0.22 2.91
C HIS A 538 -36.58 0.49 1.60
N LEU A 539 -35.78 -0.16 0.76
CA LEU A 539 -35.25 0.38 -0.49
C LEU A 539 -36.24 0.27 -1.65
N LYS A 540 -35.99 1.01 -2.74
CA LYS A 540 -36.72 0.85 -4.00
C LYS A 540 -35.91 -0.01 -4.96
N CYS A 541 -36.52 -1.09 -5.45
CA CYS A 541 -35.91 -1.93 -6.48
C CYS A 541 -35.93 -1.25 -7.85
N GLN A 542 -35.10 -1.74 -8.76
CA GLN A 542 -35.09 -1.27 -10.14
C GLN A 542 -36.37 -1.66 -10.88
N SER A 543 -36.71 -0.89 -11.91
CA SER A 543 -37.85 -1.18 -12.78
C SER A 543 -37.63 -2.51 -13.49
N SER A 544 -38.56 -3.43 -13.31
CA SER A 544 -38.60 -4.72 -13.97
C SER A 544 -39.15 -4.61 -15.39
N ASP A 545 -38.79 -5.57 -16.25
CA ASP A 545 -39.38 -5.77 -17.57
C ASP A 545 -40.71 -6.56 -17.52
N GLY A 546 -41.22 -6.81 -16.30
CA GLY A 546 -42.39 -7.63 -16.03
C GLY A 546 -42.08 -9.13 -15.86
N ARG A 547 -40.99 -9.63 -16.45
CA ARG A 547 -40.62 -11.06 -16.47
C ARG A 547 -39.93 -11.49 -15.18
N ASN A 548 -39.20 -10.58 -14.54
CA ASN A 548 -38.46 -10.85 -13.30
C ASN A 548 -39.17 -10.36 -12.01
N ASN A 549 -40.44 -9.93 -12.11
CA ASN A 549 -41.20 -9.41 -10.96
C ASN A 549 -41.27 -10.37 -9.77
N GLN A 550 -41.34 -11.67 -10.06
CA GLN A 550 -41.42 -12.71 -9.02
C GLN A 550 -40.10 -12.98 -8.31
N PHE A 551 -38.98 -12.44 -8.81
CA PHE A 551 -37.67 -12.50 -8.16
C PHE A 551 -37.42 -11.27 -7.27
N ALA A 552 -38.34 -10.30 -7.25
CA ALA A 552 -38.20 -9.09 -6.45
C ALA A 552 -38.03 -9.42 -4.95
N LYS A 553 -38.67 -10.48 -4.44
CA LYS A 553 -38.51 -10.93 -3.05
C LYS A 553 -37.05 -11.25 -2.66
N THR A 554 -36.19 -11.60 -3.62
CA THR A 554 -34.76 -11.85 -3.39
C THR A 554 -33.99 -10.53 -3.39
N THR A 555 -33.60 -10.08 -2.20
CA THR A 555 -32.73 -8.90 -2.03
C THR A 555 -31.28 -9.35 -2.10
N ILE A 556 -30.45 -8.70 -2.93
CA ILE A 556 -29.05 -9.05 -3.10
C ILE A 556 -28.18 -7.84 -2.79
N TYR A 557 -27.15 -8.03 -1.96
CA TYR A 557 -26.09 -7.06 -1.75
C TYR A 557 -24.79 -7.56 -2.39
N ILE A 558 -24.18 -6.79 -3.28
CA ILE A 558 -22.90 -7.13 -3.92
C ILE A 558 -21.80 -6.21 -3.38
N ALA A 559 -20.87 -6.80 -2.62
CA ALA A 559 -19.55 -6.24 -2.33
C ALA A 559 -18.61 -6.52 -3.51
N THR A 560 -17.97 -5.49 -4.07
CA THR A 560 -17.09 -5.67 -5.22
C THR A 560 -16.03 -4.58 -5.33
N ASP A 561 -14.88 -4.94 -5.91
CA ASP A 561 -13.80 -4.01 -6.26
C ASP A 561 -14.04 -3.30 -7.61
N CYS A 562 -15.20 -3.51 -8.24
CA CYS A 562 -15.60 -2.81 -9.45
C CYS A 562 -16.01 -1.36 -9.16
N PRO A 563 -15.39 -0.33 -9.77
CA PRO A 563 -15.77 1.06 -9.55
C PRO A 563 -17.20 1.39 -9.99
N ASN A 564 -17.66 0.79 -11.10
CA ASN A 564 -18.99 1.00 -11.67
C ASN A 564 -19.73 -0.35 -11.88
N PRO A 565 -20.20 -1.02 -10.80
CA PRO A 565 -20.74 -2.38 -10.90
C PRO A 565 -21.93 -2.51 -11.85
N ARG A 566 -22.82 -1.51 -11.86
CA ARG A 566 -24.06 -1.53 -12.66
C ARG A 566 -23.80 -1.45 -14.17
N GLU A 567 -22.71 -0.82 -14.58
CA GLU A 567 -22.33 -0.69 -15.99
C GLU A 567 -21.43 -1.83 -16.45
N HIS A 568 -20.83 -2.56 -15.51
CA HIS A 568 -19.84 -3.60 -15.79
C HIS A 568 -20.46 -4.79 -16.55
N PRO A 569 -19.98 -5.15 -17.76
CA PRO A 569 -20.61 -6.16 -18.61
C PRO A 569 -20.81 -7.53 -17.95
N LEU A 570 -19.85 -7.98 -17.12
CA LEU A 570 -19.97 -9.26 -16.41
C LEU A 570 -21.10 -9.27 -15.38
N LEU A 571 -21.34 -8.14 -14.71
CA LEU A 571 -22.29 -8.06 -13.59
C LEU A 571 -23.72 -7.74 -14.06
N GLN A 572 -23.87 -7.19 -15.28
CA GLN A 572 -25.18 -6.82 -15.83
C GLN A 572 -26.19 -7.97 -15.83
N LYS A 573 -25.76 -9.22 -16.03
CA LYS A 573 -26.67 -10.38 -16.01
C LYS A 573 -27.40 -10.51 -14.66
N ILE A 574 -26.71 -10.25 -13.55
CA ILE A 574 -27.30 -10.28 -12.20
C ILE A 574 -28.32 -9.14 -12.04
N PHE A 575 -27.96 -7.90 -12.41
CA PHE A 575 -28.87 -6.74 -12.30
C PHE A 575 -30.10 -6.86 -13.20
N LYS A 576 -29.98 -7.49 -14.37
CA LYS A 576 -31.11 -7.72 -15.28
C LYS A 576 -32.03 -8.83 -14.78
N THR A 577 -31.48 -9.89 -14.21
CA THR A 577 -32.28 -11.01 -13.69
C THR A 577 -32.97 -10.67 -12.37
N PHE A 578 -32.31 -9.98 -11.44
CA PHE A 578 -32.87 -9.68 -10.12
C PHE A 578 -33.20 -8.18 -9.97
N PRO A 579 -34.46 -7.78 -9.72
CA PRO A 579 -34.83 -6.37 -9.59
C PRO A 579 -34.20 -5.64 -8.38
N CYS A 580 -33.94 -6.38 -7.30
CA CYS A 580 -33.58 -5.83 -5.98
C CYS A 580 -32.10 -6.10 -5.65
N VAL A 581 -31.20 -5.61 -6.50
CA VAL A 581 -29.75 -5.72 -6.32
C VAL A 581 -29.16 -4.37 -5.93
N PHE A 582 -28.48 -4.35 -4.80
CA PHE A 582 -27.84 -3.18 -4.21
C PHE A 582 -26.33 -3.36 -4.10
N VAL A 583 -25.61 -2.25 -4.22
CA VAL A 583 -24.16 -2.14 -4.09
C VAL A 583 -23.84 -1.00 -3.13
N LEU A 584 -22.60 -0.95 -2.63
CA LEU A 584 -22.20 0.05 -1.64
C LEU A 584 -22.48 1.51 -2.09
N SER A 585 -22.36 1.81 -3.39
CA SER A 585 -22.64 3.14 -3.93
C SER A 585 -24.10 3.58 -3.83
N ASP A 586 -25.04 2.67 -3.54
CA ASP A 586 -26.43 3.01 -3.26
C ASP A 586 -26.62 3.59 -1.84
N PHE A 587 -25.59 3.50 -0.98
CA PHE A 587 -25.63 3.89 0.44
C PHE A 587 -24.65 5.02 0.79
N LYS A 588 -24.28 5.89 -0.16
CA LYS A 588 -23.27 6.95 0.04
C LYS A 588 -23.52 7.82 1.27
N SER A 589 -24.78 8.12 1.58
CA SER A 589 -25.14 8.91 2.77
C SER A 589 -24.76 8.23 4.08
N ASP A 590 -24.84 6.90 4.14
CA ASP A 590 -24.53 6.13 5.34
C ASP A 590 -23.02 6.07 5.62
N LEU A 591 -22.18 6.26 4.59
CA LEU A 591 -20.72 6.22 4.68
C LEU A 591 -20.10 7.51 5.24
N LYS A 592 -20.89 8.58 5.40
CA LYS A 592 -20.39 9.90 5.80
C LYS A 592 -19.55 9.87 7.09
N GLU A 593 -19.89 9.05 8.07
CA GLU A 593 -19.12 8.95 9.33
C GLU A 593 -17.72 8.37 9.13
N LEU A 594 -17.47 7.60 8.06
CA LEU A 594 -16.13 7.07 7.76
C LEU A 594 -15.15 8.16 7.35
N THR A 595 -15.64 9.25 6.75
CA THR A 595 -14.83 10.43 6.37
C THR A 595 -14.15 11.08 7.57
N LYS A 596 -14.74 10.91 8.76
CA LYS A 596 -14.26 11.49 10.02
C LYS A 596 -13.12 10.69 10.64
N ILE A 597 -12.92 9.44 10.23
CA ILE A 597 -11.91 8.56 10.81
C ILE A 597 -10.55 8.90 10.22
N LYS A 598 -9.60 9.19 11.10
CA LYS A 598 -8.30 9.72 10.70
C LYS A 598 -7.20 9.32 11.67
N VAL A 599 -6.04 8.94 11.13
CA VAL A 599 -4.81 8.81 11.90
C VAL A 599 -4.29 10.21 12.17
N VAL A 600 -4.28 10.61 13.43
CA VAL A 600 -4.11 12.02 13.82
C VAL A 600 -2.67 12.46 13.58
N GLU A 601 -1.72 11.62 13.96
CA GLU A 601 -0.29 11.84 13.85
C GLU A 601 0.13 12.05 12.39
N ASP A 602 -0.47 11.26 11.49
CA ASP A 602 -0.14 11.24 10.07
C ASP A 602 -0.96 12.22 9.24
N ASN A 603 -2.05 12.77 9.78
CA ASN A 603 -3.10 13.45 9.01
C ASN A 603 -3.58 12.64 7.78
N VAL A 604 -3.89 11.36 7.95
CA VAL A 604 -4.41 10.49 6.88
C VAL A 604 -5.81 10.00 7.19
N HIS A 605 -6.76 10.29 6.29
CA HIS A 605 -8.13 9.80 6.37
C HIS A 605 -8.21 8.31 6.02
N LEU A 606 -9.05 7.56 6.74
CA LEU A 606 -9.14 6.11 6.60
C LEU A 606 -10.29 5.62 5.71
N GLU A 607 -11.22 6.48 5.30
CA GLU A 607 -12.44 6.09 4.57
C GLU A 607 -12.18 5.07 3.46
N SER A 608 -11.31 5.38 2.50
CA SER A 608 -11.02 4.49 1.36
C SER A 608 -10.44 3.14 1.77
N TYR A 609 -9.68 3.08 2.87
CA TYR A 609 -9.11 1.84 3.38
C TYR A 609 -10.13 0.99 4.14
N LEU A 610 -11.21 1.60 4.65
CA LEU A 610 -12.25 0.95 5.47
C LEU A 610 -13.43 0.42 4.66
N ILE A 611 -13.60 0.88 3.41
CA ILE A 611 -14.64 0.40 2.50
C ILE A 611 -14.68 -1.14 2.40
N PRO A 612 -13.56 -1.86 2.17
CA PRO A 612 -13.60 -3.32 2.12
C PRO A 612 -14.12 -3.95 3.42
N MET A 613 -13.79 -3.39 4.59
CA MET A 613 -14.25 -3.93 5.88
C MET A 613 -15.77 -3.76 6.04
N ILE A 614 -16.32 -2.61 5.64
CA ILE A 614 -17.77 -2.38 5.63
C ILE A 614 -18.46 -3.38 4.70
N ASP A 615 -17.95 -3.54 3.49
CA ASP A 615 -18.45 -4.50 2.52
C ASP A 615 -18.48 -5.93 3.08
N ALA A 616 -17.40 -6.33 3.76
CA ALA A 616 -17.32 -7.63 4.41
C ALA A 616 -18.35 -7.80 5.53
N ILE A 617 -18.55 -6.78 6.38
CA ILE A 617 -19.53 -6.83 7.48
C ILE A 617 -20.96 -6.94 6.94
N ILE A 618 -21.28 -6.18 5.88
CA ILE A 618 -22.62 -6.20 5.26
C ILE A 618 -22.84 -7.55 4.58
N ALA A 619 -21.95 -7.97 3.68
CA ALA A 619 -22.13 -9.21 2.92
C ALA A 619 -22.19 -10.45 3.84
N ALA A 620 -21.44 -10.45 4.94
CA ALA A 620 -21.47 -11.54 5.92
C ALA A 620 -22.83 -11.70 6.63
N GLN A 621 -23.67 -10.68 6.69
CA GLN A 621 -24.95 -10.73 7.42
C GLN A 621 -26.15 -11.14 6.56
N GLY A 622 -25.90 -11.55 5.32
CA GLY A 622 -26.89 -12.17 4.46
C GLY A 622 -27.44 -13.48 5.05
N PHE A 623 -28.56 -13.95 4.51
CA PHE A 623 -29.12 -15.27 4.77
C PHE A 623 -28.21 -16.35 4.19
N ASP A 624 -27.80 -16.16 2.95
CA ASP A 624 -26.76 -16.93 2.27
C ASP A 624 -25.61 -15.98 1.86
N PHE A 625 -24.40 -16.54 1.75
CA PHE A 625 -23.23 -15.82 1.24
C PHE A 625 -22.58 -16.56 0.06
N TYR A 626 -22.30 -15.81 -1.02
CA TYR A 626 -21.55 -16.31 -2.19
C TYR A 626 -20.30 -15.47 -2.42
N GLY A 627 -19.15 -16.11 -2.52
CA GLY A 627 -17.87 -15.43 -2.66
C GLY A 627 -17.09 -15.90 -3.88
N THR A 628 -16.29 -14.99 -4.46
CA THR A 628 -15.34 -15.33 -5.52
C THR A 628 -14.42 -16.48 -5.10
N ASN A 629 -14.35 -17.54 -5.91
CA ASN A 629 -13.53 -18.71 -5.63
C ASN A 629 -12.04 -18.34 -5.49
N SER A 630 -11.31 -19.02 -4.61
CA SER A 630 -9.89 -18.80 -4.31
C SER A 630 -9.51 -17.42 -3.74
N SER A 631 -10.48 -16.53 -3.52
CA SER A 631 -10.26 -15.25 -2.83
C SER A 631 -10.19 -15.49 -1.32
N THR A 632 -9.04 -15.21 -0.72
CA THR A 632 -8.86 -15.28 0.74
C THR A 632 -9.85 -14.38 1.47
N PHE A 633 -10.19 -13.23 0.89
CA PHE A 633 -11.19 -12.31 1.42
C PHE A 633 -12.60 -12.91 1.43
N SER A 634 -13.00 -13.58 0.33
CA SER A 634 -14.27 -14.32 0.27
C SER A 634 -14.31 -15.43 1.32
N THR A 635 -13.22 -16.18 1.46
CA THR A 635 -13.10 -17.27 2.44
C THR A 635 -13.24 -16.76 3.87
N TYR A 636 -12.75 -15.56 4.18
CA TYR A 636 -12.92 -14.96 5.50
C TYR A 636 -14.36 -14.55 5.77
N ILE A 637 -15.03 -13.97 4.79
CA ILE A 637 -16.44 -13.64 4.92
C ILE A 637 -17.24 -14.93 5.15
N GLU A 638 -17.09 -15.92 4.26
CA GLU A 638 -17.82 -17.18 4.30
C GLU A 638 -17.57 -18.01 5.57
N ARG A 639 -16.31 -18.19 5.96
CA ARG A 639 -15.93 -19.19 6.97
C ARG A 639 -15.77 -18.62 8.38
N GLN A 640 -15.77 -17.30 8.53
CA GLN A 640 -15.53 -16.66 9.81
C GLN A 640 -16.55 -15.57 10.11
N LEU A 641 -16.67 -14.53 9.28
CA LEU A 641 -17.58 -13.42 9.59
C LEU A 641 -19.04 -13.83 9.50
N HIS A 642 -19.43 -14.54 8.44
CA HIS A 642 -20.80 -14.98 8.23
C HIS A 642 -21.27 -15.82 9.42
N PRO A 643 -20.60 -16.94 9.79
CA PRO A 643 -21.00 -17.71 10.96
C PRO A 643 -21.08 -16.88 12.26
N MET A 644 -20.13 -15.97 12.47
CA MET A 644 -20.10 -15.14 13.67
C MET A 644 -21.24 -14.12 13.74
N TYR A 645 -21.69 -13.56 12.60
CA TYR A 645 -22.80 -12.61 12.57
C TYR A 645 -24.16 -13.28 12.36
N THR A 646 -24.19 -14.57 12.01
CA THR A 646 -25.41 -15.36 11.82
C THR A 646 -25.69 -16.34 12.95
N ASP A 647 -24.90 -16.30 14.03
CA ASP A 647 -24.95 -17.23 15.18
C ASP A 647 -24.79 -18.70 14.77
N GLU A 648 -23.97 -18.96 13.75
CA GLU A 648 -23.65 -20.29 13.26
C GLU A 648 -22.25 -20.73 13.75
N PRO A 649 -22.01 -22.04 13.95
CA PRO A 649 -20.72 -22.51 14.39
C PRO A 649 -19.65 -22.34 13.30
N ILE A 650 -18.52 -21.74 13.66
CA ILE A 650 -17.31 -21.74 12.82
C ILE A 650 -16.89 -23.20 12.57
N LYS A 651 -16.86 -23.61 11.30
CA LYS A 651 -16.34 -24.91 10.88
C LYS A 651 -14.87 -24.77 10.50
N LEU A 652 -14.02 -25.54 11.15
CA LEU A 652 -12.65 -25.71 10.70
C LEU A 652 -12.64 -26.72 9.56
N PHE A 653 -11.92 -26.37 8.49
CA PHE A 653 -11.68 -27.27 7.37
C PHE A 653 -10.23 -27.69 7.43
N ASP A 654 -9.98 -28.97 7.24
CA ASP A 654 -8.62 -29.48 7.07
C ASP A 654 -7.94 -28.79 5.89
N ALA A 655 -6.61 -28.76 5.92
CA ALA A 655 -5.85 -28.31 4.76
C ALA A 655 -6.25 -29.19 3.55
N PRO A 656 -6.48 -28.61 2.35
CA PRO A 656 -6.96 -29.38 1.21
C PRO A 656 -6.09 -30.61 0.93
N SER A 657 -6.69 -31.72 0.51
CA SER A 657 -5.93 -32.97 0.36
C SER A 657 -5.18 -33.11 -0.95
N LEU A 658 -5.43 -32.28 -1.97
CA LEU A 658 -4.80 -32.34 -3.30
C LEU A 658 -4.70 -30.94 -3.92
#